data_AF-A0A7W1FYR8-F1
#
_entry.id   AF-A0A7W1FYR8-F1
#
_cell.length_a   1.000
_cell.length_b   1.000
_cell.length_c   1.000
_cell.angle_alpha   90.00
_cell.angle_beta   90.00
_cell.angle_gamma   90.00
#
_symmetry.space_group_name_H-M   'P 1'
#
loop_
_entity.id
_entity.type
_entity.pdbx_description
1 polymer ?
#
loop_
_entity_poly.entity_id
_entity_poly.type
_entity_poly.pdbx_seq_one_letter_code
_entity_poly.pdbx_strand_id
1 'polypeptide(L)'
;QAVAGFDKNDITTWDLKAIFKQVLKNYQSSLENKDSLKRTPLNIYDDVLTNEQPASRKFRPTLYDFLAHRAIDFYMNEEPDLLRPAYKFELDNANVFDNSNDFIKIKFESTDSLSLKFYAIKTLQDLIAFHMKDQNPQALIDAELKRLKFVRTKSVLETKDSLYLIALQDLEKQYTSNPASSEVNYEIAVFYLEKGNKYNSQQSEGLLEETTAKSDKWLKKQALEICEATIKKYPDSDGATNCNVLKAQIKQQALEFKTEKINIPDRPFRALLSYKNLKQVYVRVAKMDAISLENQPIDHYYGEKLIKEYLKLNPVKEWTVELPDDGDYHSHSTEIKIPELPFGYYVILVGSEKTFSYKNNGVAYTTAWVSNISYVNRRMPDGSYDFFVQHRETGAPLKGLSAQLYFEKYDEVTRRNNYVKAEKYISDEKGYFNVSAVNDYRSFAVDFTLPPKELEGRVSDRLQTDNSIYQYRLNASEKEKITRTFFFLDRGIYRPGQTVYFKGIMISTDGETNEIMPKTATKVTLFDVNQQKVADVDLTTNEYGTFNGSFTTPSGVLNGEMSLTNENSTISFSVEEYKRPKFEVTFNPVMGSYRLNENIKVNGVAQAYSGAKIDGAAVKYRVIRNASFRNWYYWKGNYPTSGTMEITNGITSTNDTGAFFVDFKAIPDLSIPKSYAPNYSFTVFADVTDINGETHSSQTNVNVAYTALNLSIDIPEMLEIESKKSVGISTTNMSGQFEKAEGKVEIYKLKEPEQTYRKRLWDQPDKYIMSETEFKKAFPNDEYKDENNMYKWLRGEKVYEKLFKNESIKNTASKSIEIIDSVKITNLKSWKQGVYVMEAHSKDIYGEDVKEIKYFTVYSAKGKDAPSNKIEWFNNLNDTPLEPGTKAQLLIGSKEENVNVLYEIEYKNAIIKKDFILLNKQQKIIEIPIEEKHRGNFVVHFLFVKNNRIYRKDIIVNVPYTNKELDISFETFRNKLLPGEKEEWKIKLRDKKGDKVAAEMVATMYDASLDAFRPNAWSQNFGIYTNYYSKMFWEDNNGFGIITAQLYAIDWDKYPVGVYHIYDRLNWFGYG
;
A
#
# COMPACT_ATOMS: atom_id res chain seq x y z
N GLN A 1 -31.38 -6.09 -2.13
CA GLN A 1 -32.65 -6.07 -1.35
C GLN A 1 -33.80 -5.91 -2.34
N ALA A 2 -34.84 -6.73 -2.22
CA ALA A 2 -36.07 -6.53 -2.98
C ALA A 2 -36.87 -5.41 -2.32
N VAL A 3 -37.22 -4.35 -3.06
CA VAL A 3 -38.12 -3.31 -2.58
C VAL A 3 -39.51 -3.92 -2.47
N ALA A 4 -40.05 -4.01 -1.25
CA ALA A 4 -41.45 -4.34 -1.06
C ALA A 4 -42.30 -3.20 -1.62
N GLY A 5 -43.14 -3.48 -2.63
CA GLY A 5 -44.02 -2.48 -3.26
C GLY A 5 -43.62 -2.00 -4.66
N PHE A 6 -43.04 -2.85 -5.52
CA PHE A 6 -42.80 -2.51 -6.93
C PHE A 6 -44.10 -2.10 -7.64
N ASP A 7 -44.21 -0.82 -7.99
CA ASP A 7 -45.26 -0.28 -8.86
C ASP A 7 -44.63 0.18 -10.18
N LYS A 8 -45.15 -0.37 -11.29
CA LYS A 8 -44.71 -0.01 -12.64
C LYS A 8 -44.99 1.46 -12.99
N ASN A 9 -45.87 2.15 -12.26
CA ASN A 9 -46.22 3.55 -12.52
C ASN A 9 -45.46 4.54 -11.62
N ASP A 10 -44.73 4.08 -10.61
CA ASP A 10 -43.95 4.93 -9.70
C ASP A 10 -42.45 4.60 -9.76
N ILE A 11 -41.68 5.49 -10.39
CA ILE A 11 -40.23 5.33 -10.59
C ILE A 11 -39.46 5.25 -9.26
N THR A 12 -40.00 5.78 -8.15
CA THR A 12 -39.36 5.72 -6.83
C THR A 12 -39.37 4.31 -6.22
N THR A 13 -40.19 3.41 -6.77
CA THR A 13 -40.30 2.01 -6.35
C THR A 13 -39.47 1.05 -7.21
N TRP A 14 -38.82 1.55 -8.27
CA TRP A 14 -38.09 0.72 -9.21
C TRP A 14 -36.70 0.35 -8.68
N ASP A 15 -36.36 -0.93 -8.81
CA ASP A 15 -34.98 -1.35 -8.59
C ASP A 15 -34.07 -0.88 -9.73
N LEU A 16 -32.77 -0.89 -9.49
CA LEU A 16 -31.77 -0.42 -10.45
C LEU A 16 -31.86 -1.16 -11.80
N LYS A 17 -32.24 -2.44 -11.77
CA LYS A 17 -32.45 -3.27 -12.97
C LYS A 17 -33.64 -2.80 -13.79
N ALA A 18 -34.76 -2.46 -13.15
CA ALA A 18 -35.96 -1.94 -13.80
C ALA A 18 -35.70 -0.55 -14.41
N ILE A 19 -35.02 0.34 -13.68
CA ILE A 19 -34.57 1.65 -14.19
C ILE A 19 -33.72 1.45 -15.45
N PHE A 20 -32.67 0.64 -15.38
CA PHE A 20 -31.79 0.41 -16.54
C PHE A 20 -32.50 -0.22 -17.72
N LYS A 21 -33.37 -1.20 -17.47
CA LYS A 21 -34.17 -1.82 -18.53
C LYS A 21 -35.07 -0.80 -19.24
N GLN A 22 -35.68 0.12 -18.50
CA GLN A 22 -36.54 1.15 -19.09
C GLN A 22 -35.72 2.22 -19.84
N VAL A 23 -34.58 2.67 -19.30
CA VAL A 23 -33.70 3.61 -19.98
C VAL A 23 -33.21 3.02 -21.31
N LEU A 24 -32.75 1.77 -21.29
CA LEU A 24 -32.34 1.04 -22.49
C LEU A 24 -33.48 0.95 -23.52
N LYS A 25 -34.70 0.60 -23.06
CA LYS A 25 -35.88 0.58 -23.93
C LYS A 25 -36.14 1.94 -24.58
N ASN A 26 -36.08 3.03 -23.81
CA ASN A 26 -36.32 4.38 -24.33
C ASN A 26 -35.29 4.80 -25.38
N TYR A 27 -34.00 4.50 -25.17
CA TYR A 27 -32.96 4.75 -26.17
C TYR A 27 -33.18 3.91 -27.44
N GLN A 28 -33.54 2.64 -27.31
CA GLN A 28 -33.87 1.79 -28.46
C GLN A 28 -35.07 2.34 -29.24
N SER A 29 -36.14 2.73 -28.54
CA SER A 29 -37.33 3.30 -29.17
C SER A 29 -37.04 4.65 -29.85
N SER A 30 -36.12 5.46 -29.32
CA SER A 30 -35.68 6.69 -29.99
C SER A 30 -35.00 6.43 -31.35
N LEU A 31 -34.54 5.20 -31.61
CA LEU A 31 -33.83 4.82 -32.84
C LEU A 31 -34.66 3.92 -33.77
N GLU A 32 -35.93 3.62 -33.46
CA GLU A 32 -36.76 2.66 -34.23
C GLU A 32 -37.02 3.14 -35.67
N ASN A 33 -37.35 4.42 -35.87
CA ASN A 33 -37.74 4.97 -37.18
C ASN A 33 -36.54 5.44 -38.04
N LYS A 34 -35.52 4.59 -38.18
CA LYS A 34 -34.20 4.93 -38.76
C LYS A 34 -34.27 5.71 -40.08
N ASP A 35 -35.10 5.28 -41.04
CA ASP A 35 -35.17 5.92 -42.36
C ASP A 35 -35.67 7.37 -42.32
N SER A 36 -36.62 7.66 -41.44
CA SER A 36 -37.11 9.02 -41.21
C SER A 36 -36.08 9.87 -40.50
N LEU A 37 -35.47 9.33 -39.43
CA LEU A 37 -34.46 10.03 -38.64
C LEU A 37 -33.23 10.42 -39.48
N LYS A 38 -32.77 9.50 -40.35
CA LYS A 38 -31.61 9.71 -41.26
C LYS A 38 -31.86 10.76 -42.35
N ARG A 39 -33.13 11.00 -42.71
CA ARG A 39 -33.51 12.03 -43.70
C ARG A 39 -33.79 13.39 -43.07
N THR A 40 -33.91 13.45 -41.75
CA THR A 40 -34.31 14.66 -41.03
C THR A 40 -33.06 15.46 -40.63
N PRO A 41 -32.85 16.66 -41.21
CA PRO A 41 -31.76 17.54 -40.78
C PRO A 41 -31.92 17.98 -39.33
N LEU A 42 -30.82 18.02 -38.58
CA LEU A 42 -30.86 18.30 -37.15
C LEU A 42 -31.22 19.75 -36.83
N ASN A 43 -30.97 20.69 -37.75
CA ASN A 43 -31.28 22.11 -37.57
C ASN A 43 -32.79 22.41 -37.42
N ILE A 44 -33.66 21.46 -37.80
CA ILE A 44 -35.12 21.57 -37.56
C ILE A 44 -35.41 21.61 -36.05
N TYR A 45 -34.49 21.14 -35.20
CA TYR A 45 -34.64 21.04 -33.75
C TYR A 45 -33.82 22.08 -32.97
N ASP A 46 -33.29 23.13 -33.61
CA ASP A 46 -32.44 24.12 -32.93
C ASP A 46 -33.12 24.76 -31.70
N ASP A 47 -34.44 24.94 -31.73
CA ASP A 47 -35.22 25.50 -30.60
C ASP A 47 -35.17 24.65 -29.31
N VAL A 48 -34.88 23.36 -29.43
CA VAL A 48 -34.80 22.41 -28.29
C VAL A 48 -33.38 21.90 -28.04
N LEU A 49 -32.39 22.44 -28.75
CA LEU A 49 -30.98 22.08 -28.61
C LEU A 49 -30.17 23.25 -28.06
N THR A 50 -29.08 22.93 -27.37
CA THR A 50 -28.01 23.88 -27.08
C THR A 50 -26.87 23.62 -28.03
N ASN A 51 -26.57 24.61 -28.88
CA ASN A 51 -25.52 24.56 -29.89
C ASN A 51 -24.39 25.53 -29.53
N GLU A 52 -23.42 25.06 -28.74
CA GLU A 52 -22.29 25.88 -28.27
C GLU A 52 -21.19 26.03 -29.33
N GLN A 53 -21.13 25.11 -30.30
CA GLN A 53 -20.13 25.12 -31.37
C GLN A 53 -20.76 24.68 -32.70
N PRO A 54 -21.39 25.60 -33.45
CA PRO A 54 -22.09 25.28 -34.70
C PRO A 54 -21.24 24.57 -35.75
N ALA A 55 -19.92 24.80 -35.75
CA ALA A 55 -18.98 24.14 -36.65
C ALA A 55 -18.91 22.61 -36.46
N SER A 56 -19.29 22.08 -35.29
CA SER A 56 -19.31 20.64 -35.01
C SER A 56 -20.55 19.93 -35.57
N ARG A 57 -21.54 20.66 -36.10
CA ARG A 57 -22.73 20.09 -36.75
C ARG A 57 -22.37 19.19 -37.93
N LYS A 58 -21.27 19.49 -38.64
CA LYS A 58 -20.77 18.71 -39.78
C LYS A 58 -20.51 17.23 -39.48
N PHE A 59 -20.24 16.89 -38.21
CA PHE A 59 -20.01 15.52 -37.75
C PHE A 59 -21.30 14.77 -37.39
N ARG A 60 -22.38 15.50 -37.08
CA ARG A 60 -23.69 14.96 -36.69
C ARG A 60 -24.81 15.75 -37.38
N PRO A 61 -24.99 15.60 -38.71
CA PRO A 61 -25.88 16.45 -39.49
C PRO A 61 -27.38 16.12 -39.34
N THR A 62 -27.74 14.90 -38.91
CA THR A 62 -29.13 14.43 -38.89
C THR A 62 -29.66 14.18 -37.49
N LEU A 63 -30.99 14.09 -37.36
CA LEU A 63 -31.64 13.69 -36.11
C LEU A 63 -31.21 12.27 -35.68
N TYR A 64 -30.94 11.38 -36.65
CA TYR A 64 -30.40 10.06 -36.33
C TYR A 64 -29.05 10.15 -35.64
N ASP A 65 -28.13 10.99 -36.12
CA ASP A 65 -26.79 11.13 -35.55
C ASP A 65 -26.85 11.62 -34.10
N PHE A 66 -27.68 12.64 -33.83
CA PHE A 66 -27.89 13.14 -32.48
C PHE A 66 -28.41 12.06 -31.53
N LEU A 67 -29.47 11.35 -31.91
CA LEU A 67 -30.07 10.32 -31.05
C LEU A 67 -29.16 9.11 -30.89
N ALA A 68 -28.48 8.68 -31.96
CA ALA A 68 -27.59 7.53 -31.95
C ALA A 68 -26.34 7.80 -31.09
N HIS A 69 -25.71 8.96 -31.22
CA HIS A 69 -24.56 9.31 -30.38
C HIS A 69 -24.95 9.46 -28.90
N ARG A 70 -26.13 10.02 -28.58
CA ARG A 70 -26.65 10.05 -27.21
C ARG A 70 -26.88 8.65 -26.63
N ALA A 71 -27.42 7.74 -27.44
CA ALA A 71 -27.60 6.35 -27.02
C ALA A 71 -26.24 5.67 -26.79
N ILE A 72 -25.27 5.88 -27.69
CA ILE A 72 -23.90 5.37 -27.56
C ILE A 72 -23.22 5.91 -26.28
N ASP A 73 -23.34 7.21 -25.98
CA ASP A 73 -22.74 7.81 -24.79
C ASP A 73 -23.27 7.15 -23.50
N PHE A 74 -24.57 6.83 -23.46
CA PHE A 74 -25.15 6.03 -22.38
C PHE A 74 -24.65 4.58 -22.40
N TYR A 75 -24.62 3.92 -23.56
CA TYR A 75 -24.18 2.53 -23.69
C TYR A 75 -22.69 2.31 -23.36
N MET A 76 -21.86 3.36 -23.45
CA MET A 76 -20.43 3.30 -23.15
C MET A 76 -20.11 3.48 -21.65
N ASN A 77 -21.09 3.83 -20.81
CA ASN A 77 -20.92 4.03 -19.37
C ASN A 77 -20.84 2.69 -18.59
N GLU A 78 -20.02 2.63 -17.53
CA GLU A 78 -19.68 1.43 -16.74
C GLU A 78 -20.53 1.24 -15.47
N GLU A 79 -21.18 2.28 -14.98
CA GLU A 79 -22.05 2.25 -13.79
C GLU A 79 -23.10 1.10 -13.78
N PRO A 80 -23.66 0.66 -14.93
CA PRO A 80 -24.63 -0.44 -14.99
C PRO A 80 -24.00 -1.86 -14.99
N ASP A 81 -22.68 -2.01 -15.00
CA ASP A 81 -21.98 -3.30 -15.10
C ASP A 81 -21.80 -4.02 -13.74
N LEU A 82 -22.06 -3.36 -12.61
CA LEU A 82 -21.85 -3.87 -11.24
C LEU A 82 -22.78 -5.03 -10.82
N LEU A 83 -23.79 -5.41 -11.62
CA LEU A 83 -24.83 -6.38 -11.23
C LEU A 83 -25.06 -7.55 -12.23
N ARG A 84 -24.09 -7.90 -13.08
CA ARG A 84 -24.36 -8.75 -14.26
C ARG A 84 -23.82 -10.19 -14.22
N PRO A 85 -24.54 -11.14 -14.85
CA PRO A 85 -24.22 -12.58 -14.85
C PRO A 85 -23.00 -12.95 -15.71
N ALA A 86 -22.56 -14.21 -15.59
CA ALA A 86 -21.35 -14.78 -16.18
C ALA A 86 -21.24 -14.71 -17.71
N TYR A 87 -22.36 -14.59 -18.41
CA TYR A 87 -22.46 -14.64 -19.87
C TYR A 87 -22.46 -13.23 -20.49
N LYS A 88 -21.54 -12.38 -20.04
CA LYS A 88 -21.38 -11.02 -20.54
C LYS A 88 -20.95 -11.07 -22.02
N PHE A 89 -21.55 -10.22 -22.85
CA PHE A 89 -21.05 -9.99 -24.20
C PHE A 89 -19.64 -9.38 -24.12
N GLU A 90 -18.67 -10.05 -24.70
CA GLU A 90 -17.28 -9.61 -24.78
C GLU A 90 -16.89 -9.29 -26.21
N LEU A 91 -15.98 -8.33 -26.37
CA LEU A 91 -15.35 -8.01 -27.65
C LEU A 91 -14.03 -8.80 -27.73
N ASP A 92 -14.16 -10.09 -28.02
CA ASP A 92 -13.09 -11.10 -28.02
C ASP A 92 -12.66 -11.55 -29.43
N ASN A 93 -13.26 -10.99 -30.47
CA ASN A 93 -12.92 -11.27 -31.87
C ASN A 93 -12.07 -10.14 -32.45
N ALA A 94 -10.97 -10.43 -33.15
CA ALA A 94 -10.11 -9.43 -33.77
C ALA A 94 -10.81 -8.60 -34.86
N ASN A 95 -11.79 -9.19 -35.56
CA ASN A 95 -12.47 -8.57 -36.70
C ASN A 95 -13.24 -7.29 -36.34
N VAL A 96 -13.50 -7.04 -35.05
CA VAL A 96 -14.11 -5.79 -34.57
C VAL A 96 -13.24 -4.55 -34.83
N PHE A 97 -11.95 -4.75 -35.15
CA PHE A 97 -11.00 -3.72 -35.59
C PHE A 97 -10.86 -3.63 -37.12
N ASP A 98 -11.55 -4.48 -37.89
CA ASP A 98 -11.46 -4.47 -39.36
C ASP A 98 -11.95 -3.13 -39.94
N ASN A 99 -11.61 -2.89 -41.21
CA ASN A 99 -12.06 -1.73 -41.98
C ASN A 99 -13.60 -1.65 -42.04
N SER A 100 -14.13 -0.46 -42.36
CA SER A 100 -15.57 -0.20 -42.33
C SER A 100 -16.41 -1.19 -43.16
N ASN A 101 -15.94 -1.62 -44.34
CA ASN A 101 -16.68 -2.54 -45.21
C ASN A 101 -16.87 -3.93 -44.57
N ASP A 102 -15.88 -4.41 -43.83
CA ASP A 102 -15.92 -5.73 -43.22
C ASP A 102 -16.57 -5.67 -41.83
N PHE A 103 -16.32 -4.60 -41.08
CA PHE A 103 -16.97 -4.34 -39.79
C PHE A 103 -18.51 -4.33 -39.91
N ILE A 104 -19.09 -3.69 -40.93
CA ILE A 104 -20.55 -3.63 -41.11
C ILE A 104 -21.20 -4.98 -41.44
N LYS A 105 -20.41 -5.98 -41.85
CA LYS A 105 -20.90 -7.34 -42.18
C LYS A 105 -20.91 -8.26 -40.97
N ILE A 106 -20.26 -7.87 -39.87
CA ILE A 106 -20.17 -8.68 -38.65
C ILE A 106 -21.54 -8.85 -38.04
N LYS A 107 -21.93 -10.10 -37.76
CA LYS A 107 -23.14 -10.41 -37.01
C LYS A 107 -22.80 -10.48 -35.54
N PHE A 108 -23.23 -9.48 -34.79
CA PHE A 108 -23.17 -9.51 -33.33
C PHE A 108 -24.42 -10.20 -32.79
N GLU A 109 -24.23 -11.14 -31.86
CA GLU A 109 -25.29 -11.83 -31.13
C GLU A 109 -25.00 -11.74 -29.63
N SER A 110 -26.05 -11.59 -28.82
CA SER A 110 -25.94 -11.62 -27.36
C SER A 110 -27.21 -12.24 -26.78
N THR A 111 -27.03 -13.14 -25.82
CA THR A 111 -28.13 -13.70 -25.02
C THR A 111 -28.51 -12.80 -23.84
N ASP A 112 -27.69 -11.77 -23.55
CA ASP A 112 -27.96 -10.76 -22.52
C ASP A 112 -28.74 -9.57 -23.12
N SER A 113 -30.05 -9.55 -22.86
CA SER A 113 -30.96 -8.48 -23.28
C SER A 113 -30.64 -7.09 -22.70
N LEU A 114 -29.73 -6.98 -21.73
CA LEU A 114 -29.32 -5.71 -21.13
C LEU A 114 -27.91 -5.28 -21.54
N SER A 115 -27.23 -6.03 -22.41
CA SER A 115 -25.82 -5.81 -22.78
C SER A 115 -25.57 -4.46 -23.44
N LEU A 116 -25.03 -3.49 -22.69
CA LEU A 116 -24.77 -2.14 -23.22
C LEU A 116 -23.64 -2.16 -24.26
N LYS A 117 -22.60 -2.98 -24.05
CA LYS A 117 -21.53 -3.17 -25.04
C LYS A 117 -22.08 -3.65 -26.40
N PHE A 118 -23.05 -4.57 -26.37
CA PHE A 118 -23.70 -5.08 -27.57
C PHE A 118 -24.48 -3.98 -28.29
N TYR A 119 -25.26 -3.18 -27.56
CA TYR A 119 -26.02 -2.08 -28.17
C TYR A 119 -25.10 -0.97 -28.67
N ALA A 120 -24.03 -0.62 -27.95
CA ALA A 120 -23.01 0.33 -28.38
C ALA A 120 -22.40 -0.09 -29.73
N ILE A 121 -21.89 -1.32 -29.83
CA ILE A 121 -21.21 -1.77 -31.06
C ILE A 121 -22.18 -1.85 -32.24
N LYS A 122 -23.43 -2.25 -32.00
CA LYS A 122 -24.46 -2.34 -33.05
C LYS A 122 -24.92 -0.96 -33.53
N THR A 123 -25.10 0.01 -32.62
CA THR A 123 -25.45 1.39 -33.01
C THR A 123 -24.28 2.07 -33.74
N LEU A 124 -23.04 1.82 -33.35
CA LEU A 124 -21.84 2.25 -34.10
C LEU A 124 -21.79 1.62 -35.49
N GLN A 125 -22.10 0.33 -35.63
CA GLN A 125 -22.21 -0.36 -36.92
C GLN A 125 -23.25 0.29 -37.84
N ASP A 126 -24.42 0.65 -37.31
CA ASP A 126 -25.47 1.34 -38.06
C ASP A 126 -25.10 2.76 -38.50
N LEU A 127 -24.35 3.51 -37.66
CA LEU A 127 -23.85 4.84 -37.99
C LEU A 127 -22.77 4.80 -39.08
N ILE A 128 -21.83 3.87 -38.98
CA ILE A 128 -20.79 3.68 -39.99
C ILE A 128 -21.43 3.30 -41.33
N ALA A 129 -22.36 2.33 -41.33
CA ALA A 129 -23.08 1.94 -42.55
C ALA A 129 -23.89 3.10 -43.17
N PHE A 130 -24.36 4.05 -42.36
CA PHE A 130 -25.06 5.24 -42.83
C PHE A 130 -24.11 6.21 -43.54
N HIS A 131 -23.01 6.59 -42.89
CA HIS A 131 -22.07 7.61 -43.39
C HIS A 131 -21.07 7.08 -44.45
N MET A 132 -20.97 5.76 -44.66
CA MET A 132 -20.16 5.18 -45.74
C MET A 132 -20.51 5.67 -47.15
N LYS A 133 -21.71 6.25 -47.34
CA LYS A 133 -22.19 6.78 -48.62
C LYS A 133 -22.01 8.30 -48.75
N ASP A 134 -21.49 8.96 -47.72
CA ASP A 134 -21.33 10.40 -47.71
C ASP A 134 -20.20 10.85 -48.64
N GLN A 135 -20.40 11.96 -49.34
CA GLN A 135 -19.35 12.56 -50.18
C GLN A 135 -18.23 13.16 -49.32
N ASN A 136 -18.55 13.65 -48.13
CA ASN A 136 -17.59 14.17 -47.15
C ASN A 136 -17.44 13.15 -46.01
N PRO A 137 -16.25 12.55 -45.81
CA PRO A 137 -16.05 11.49 -44.83
C PRO A 137 -15.96 11.97 -43.38
N GLN A 138 -16.17 13.26 -43.07
CA GLN A 138 -16.01 13.80 -41.70
C GLN A 138 -16.87 13.09 -40.65
N ALA A 139 -18.17 12.91 -40.91
CA ALA A 139 -19.06 12.20 -39.97
C ALA A 139 -18.69 10.70 -39.85
N LEU A 140 -18.27 10.09 -40.97
CA LEU A 140 -17.78 8.70 -40.97
C LEU A 140 -16.50 8.54 -40.13
N ILE A 141 -15.52 9.43 -40.31
CA ILE A 141 -14.25 9.40 -39.58
C ILE A 141 -14.49 9.64 -38.08
N ASP A 142 -15.35 10.59 -37.70
CA ASP A 142 -15.74 10.83 -36.30
C ASP A 142 -16.35 9.56 -35.66
N ALA A 143 -17.29 8.91 -36.37
CA ALA A 143 -17.90 7.66 -35.93
C ALA A 143 -16.90 6.50 -35.85
N GLU A 144 -15.98 6.38 -36.81
CA GLU A 144 -14.92 5.38 -36.82
C GLU A 144 -13.92 5.56 -35.67
N LEU A 145 -13.45 6.78 -35.42
CA LEU A 145 -12.57 7.07 -34.28
C LEU A 145 -13.26 6.75 -32.95
N LYS A 146 -14.56 7.06 -32.83
CA LYS A 146 -15.37 6.69 -31.65
C LYS A 146 -15.50 5.17 -31.52
N ARG A 147 -15.76 4.44 -32.62
CA ARG A 147 -15.75 2.96 -32.65
C ARG A 147 -14.42 2.41 -32.17
N LEU A 148 -13.33 2.80 -32.82
CA LEU A 148 -12.01 2.23 -32.55
C LEU A 148 -11.57 2.49 -31.10
N LYS A 149 -11.82 3.68 -30.55
CA LYS A 149 -11.56 3.99 -29.14
C LYS A 149 -12.41 3.12 -28.20
N PHE A 150 -13.70 2.97 -28.49
CA PHE A 150 -14.59 2.11 -27.72
C PHE A 150 -14.10 0.65 -27.71
N VAL A 151 -13.81 0.11 -28.89
CA VAL A 151 -13.35 -1.28 -29.05
C VAL A 151 -11.98 -1.50 -28.39
N ARG A 152 -11.01 -0.59 -28.56
CA ARG A 152 -9.72 -0.64 -27.85
C ARG A 152 -9.90 -0.70 -26.34
N THR A 153 -10.81 0.12 -25.80
CA THR A 153 -11.07 0.20 -24.36
C THR A 153 -11.77 -1.06 -23.85
N LYS A 154 -12.75 -1.57 -24.59
CA LYS A 154 -13.66 -2.63 -24.13
C LYS A 154 -13.31 -4.05 -24.61
N SER A 155 -12.33 -4.22 -25.50
CA SER A 155 -11.85 -5.53 -25.94
C SER A 155 -11.01 -6.23 -24.86
N VAL A 156 -11.19 -7.55 -24.79
CA VAL A 156 -10.45 -8.47 -23.91
C VAL A 156 -9.24 -9.10 -24.60
N LEU A 157 -8.95 -8.73 -25.85
CA LEU A 157 -7.81 -9.26 -26.60
C LEU A 157 -6.48 -8.70 -26.07
N GLU A 158 -5.49 -9.57 -25.86
CA GLU A 158 -4.12 -9.17 -25.54
C GLU A 158 -3.50 -8.31 -26.67
N THR A 159 -3.93 -8.51 -27.91
CA THR A 159 -3.45 -7.81 -29.11
C THR A 159 -4.21 -6.53 -29.47
N LYS A 160 -5.18 -6.10 -28.65
CA LYS A 160 -6.10 -4.99 -28.97
C LYS A 160 -5.41 -3.66 -29.31
N ASP A 161 -4.30 -3.34 -28.64
CA ASP A 161 -3.55 -2.11 -28.93
C ASP A 161 -2.87 -2.17 -30.31
N SER A 162 -2.35 -3.34 -30.70
CA SER A 162 -1.77 -3.55 -32.03
C SER A 162 -2.84 -3.50 -33.13
N LEU A 163 -3.99 -4.14 -32.89
CA LEU A 163 -5.12 -4.12 -33.82
C LEU A 163 -5.71 -2.71 -33.97
N TYR A 164 -5.83 -1.95 -32.88
CA TYR A 164 -6.26 -0.57 -32.90
C TYR A 164 -5.33 0.32 -33.74
N LEU A 165 -4.02 0.19 -33.57
CA LEU A 165 -3.04 0.94 -34.34
C LEU A 165 -3.13 0.60 -35.84
N ILE A 166 -3.23 -0.68 -36.19
CA ILE A 166 -3.42 -1.13 -37.59
C ILE A 166 -4.70 -0.52 -38.17
N ALA A 167 -5.81 -0.58 -37.43
CA ALA A 167 -7.08 -0.03 -37.88
C ALA A 167 -7.04 1.49 -38.12
N LEU A 168 -6.36 2.24 -37.25
CA LEU A 168 -6.13 3.67 -37.47
C LEU A 168 -5.27 3.93 -38.70
N GLN A 169 -4.21 3.14 -38.91
CA GLN A 169 -3.33 3.28 -40.08
C GLN A 169 -4.07 2.96 -41.39
N ASP A 170 -4.94 1.96 -41.39
CA ASP A 170 -5.76 1.62 -42.55
C ASP A 170 -6.81 2.72 -42.84
N LEU A 171 -7.43 3.28 -41.79
CA LEU A 171 -8.37 4.40 -41.90
C LEU A 171 -7.69 5.66 -42.44
N GLU A 172 -6.48 5.97 -41.96
CA GLU A 172 -5.67 7.07 -42.47
C GLU A 172 -5.36 6.86 -43.96
N LYS A 173 -4.86 5.68 -44.33
CA LYS A 173 -4.55 5.30 -45.71
C LYS A 173 -5.73 5.52 -46.65
N GLN A 174 -6.92 5.10 -46.23
CA GLN A 174 -8.14 5.22 -47.03
C GLN A 174 -8.51 6.68 -47.34
N TYR A 175 -8.24 7.60 -46.41
CA TYR A 175 -8.62 9.01 -46.53
C TYR A 175 -7.44 9.98 -46.65
N THR A 176 -6.25 9.47 -47.04
CA THR A 176 -4.97 10.19 -47.17
C THR A 176 -5.02 11.46 -48.05
N SER A 177 -6.05 11.67 -48.87
CA SER A 177 -6.20 12.89 -49.70
C SER A 177 -7.13 13.93 -49.07
N ASN A 178 -7.88 13.59 -48.02
CA ASN A 178 -8.86 14.46 -47.38
C ASN A 178 -8.29 15.06 -46.08
N PRO A 179 -8.48 16.38 -45.80
CA PRO A 179 -8.04 17.00 -44.55
C PRO A 179 -8.58 16.34 -43.27
N ALA A 180 -9.72 15.65 -43.31
CA ALA A 180 -10.28 14.93 -42.16
C ALA A 180 -9.38 13.76 -41.68
N SER A 181 -8.50 13.23 -42.54
CA SER A 181 -7.49 12.22 -42.13
C SER A 181 -6.45 12.77 -41.13
N SER A 182 -6.34 14.09 -40.98
CA SER A 182 -5.48 14.71 -39.97
C SER A 182 -5.88 14.36 -38.53
N GLU A 183 -7.18 14.15 -38.27
CA GLU A 183 -7.66 13.73 -36.95
C GLU A 183 -7.26 12.28 -36.65
N VAL A 184 -7.27 11.41 -37.67
CA VAL A 184 -6.76 10.03 -37.55
C VAL A 184 -5.26 10.03 -37.25
N ASN A 185 -4.48 10.85 -37.95
CA ASN A 185 -3.06 11.02 -37.69
C ASN A 185 -2.79 11.53 -36.26
N TYR A 186 -3.59 12.48 -35.77
CA TYR A 186 -3.51 12.94 -34.38
C TYR A 186 -3.77 11.79 -33.40
N GLU A 187 -4.79 10.96 -33.62
CA GLU A 187 -5.09 9.80 -32.75
C GLU A 187 -3.98 8.73 -32.79
N ILE A 188 -3.33 8.51 -33.94
CA ILE A 188 -2.14 7.65 -34.05
C ILE A 188 -1.00 8.24 -33.20
N ALA A 189 -0.77 9.55 -33.28
CA ALA A 189 0.27 10.22 -32.47
C ALA A 189 -0.05 10.17 -30.97
N VAL A 190 -1.32 10.32 -30.58
CA VAL A 190 -1.78 10.13 -29.19
C VAL A 190 -1.51 8.71 -28.72
N PHE A 191 -1.83 7.69 -29.52
CA PHE A 191 -1.54 6.28 -29.19
C PHE A 191 -0.04 6.07 -28.89
N TYR A 192 0.84 6.58 -29.74
CA TYR A 192 2.28 6.49 -29.53
C TYR A 192 2.75 7.29 -28.32
N LEU A 193 2.18 8.47 -28.05
CA LEU A 193 2.49 9.23 -26.84
C LEU A 193 2.04 8.49 -25.57
N GLU A 194 0.83 7.91 -25.55
CA GLU A 194 0.31 7.12 -24.43
C GLU A 194 1.19 5.91 -24.13
N LYS A 195 1.63 5.19 -25.18
CA LYS A 195 2.56 4.06 -25.05
C LYS A 195 3.93 4.53 -24.59
N GLY A 196 4.45 5.59 -25.21
CA GLY A 196 5.69 6.24 -24.80
C GLY A 196 5.66 6.63 -23.33
N ASN A 197 4.59 7.27 -22.83
CA ASN A 197 4.47 7.68 -21.42
C ASN A 197 4.54 6.53 -20.40
N LYS A 198 4.33 5.27 -20.82
CA LYS A 198 4.49 4.07 -19.97
C LYS A 198 5.94 3.59 -19.88
N TYR A 199 6.83 4.07 -20.75
CA TYR A 199 8.24 3.73 -20.70
C TYR A 199 8.87 4.26 -19.40
N ASN A 200 9.47 3.34 -18.65
CA ASN A 200 10.24 3.62 -17.45
C ASN A 200 11.68 3.15 -17.68
N SER A 201 12.62 4.09 -17.73
CA SER A 201 14.04 3.81 -17.97
C SER A 201 14.72 3.01 -16.86
N GLN A 202 14.15 3.01 -15.64
CA GLN A 202 14.70 2.27 -14.49
C GLN A 202 14.22 0.81 -14.43
N GLN A 203 13.08 0.47 -15.03
CA GLN A 203 12.54 -0.92 -15.00
C GLN A 203 13.13 -1.83 -16.09
N SER A 204 13.74 -1.26 -17.14
CA SER A 204 14.26 -2.01 -18.29
C SER A 204 15.48 -2.90 -18.01
N GLU A 205 16.01 -2.94 -16.78
CA GLU A 205 17.15 -3.79 -16.38
C GLU A 205 16.75 -4.97 -15.46
N GLY A 206 15.47 -5.40 -15.50
CA GLY A 206 14.93 -6.52 -14.72
C GLY A 206 14.78 -7.83 -15.53
N LEU A 207 15.20 -8.94 -14.92
CA LEU A 207 15.46 -10.28 -15.48
C LEU A 207 14.42 -11.02 -16.38
N LEU A 208 13.28 -10.47 -16.82
CA LEU A 208 12.30 -11.30 -17.59
C LEU A 208 11.51 -10.65 -18.76
N GLU A 209 11.63 -9.36 -19.09
CA GLU A 209 11.00 -8.80 -20.32
C GLU A 209 11.89 -7.70 -20.96
N GLU A 210 13.08 -8.07 -21.43
CA GLU A 210 14.03 -7.14 -22.07
C GLU A 210 13.62 -6.66 -23.49
N THR A 211 12.64 -7.31 -24.13
CA THR A 211 12.35 -7.09 -25.56
C THR A 211 11.31 -6.01 -25.84
N THR A 212 10.29 -5.84 -24.99
CA THR A 212 9.23 -4.82 -25.14
C THR A 212 9.64 -3.45 -24.58
N ALA A 213 10.44 -3.39 -23.50
CA ALA A 213 10.83 -2.12 -22.89
C ALA A 213 11.77 -1.27 -23.77
N LYS A 214 12.55 -1.90 -24.67
CA LYS A 214 13.45 -1.18 -25.60
C LYS A 214 12.72 -0.55 -26.80
N SER A 215 11.56 -1.06 -27.21
CA SER A 215 10.78 -0.47 -28.32
C SER A 215 10.07 0.82 -27.91
N ASP A 216 9.63 0.91 -26.66
CA ASP A 216 8.73 2.00 -26.23
C ASP A 216 9.43 3.34 -26.04
N LYS A 217 10.76 3.32 -25.85
CA LYS A 217 11.61 4.51 -25.71
C LYS A 217 11.40 5.52 -26.84
N TRP A 218 11.29 5.06 -28.08
CA TRP A 218 11.26 5.95 -29.26
C TRP A 218 9.85 6.44 -29.64
N LEU A 219 8.81 6.03 -28.92
CA LEU A 219 7.43 6.27 -29.35
C LEU A 219 7.02 7.73 -29.23
N LYS A 220 7.56 8.51 -28.28
CA LYS A 220 7.33 9.96 -28.24
C LYS A 220 7.92 10.68 -29.44
N LYS A 221 9.11 10.27 -29.88
CA LYS A 221 9.74 10.78 -31.11
C LYS A 221 8.88 10.43 -32.33
N GLN A 222 8.38 9.20 -32.41
CA GLN A 222 7.50 8.78 -33.48
C GLN A 222 6.18 9.57 -33.50
N ALA A 223 5.56 9.81 -32.35
CA ALA A 223 4.38 10.67 -32.23
C ALA A 223 4.65 12.09 -32.75
N LEU A 224 5.82 12.66 -32.40
CA LEU A 224 6.23 13.97 -32.87
C LEU A 224 6.42 14.01 -34.40
N GLU A 225 7.08 13.01 -34.99
CA GLU A 225 7.29 12.93 -36.44
C GLU A 225 5.96 12.87 -37.21
N ILE A 226 4.96 12.14 -36.68
CA ILE A 226 3.60 12.09 -37.23
C ILE A 226 2.92 13.44 -37.14
N CYS A 227 3.00 14.13 -36.00
CA CYS A 227 2.45 15.46 -35.84
C CYS A 227 3.09 16.46 -36.80
N GLU A 228 4.43 16.45 -36.95
CA GLU A 228 5.15 17.35 -37.86
C GLU A 228 4.79 17.09 -39.33
N ALA A 229 4.65 15.83 -39.74
CA ALA A 229 4.17 15.48 -41.07
C ALA A 229 2.72 15.94 -41.31
N THR A 230 1.85 15.78 -40.31
CA THR A 230 0.42 16.17 -40.38
C THR A 230 0.26 17.69 -40.51
N ILE A 231 0.97 18.46 -39.69
CA ILE A 231 0.96 19.92 -39.72
C ILE A 231 1.43 20.43 -41.10
N LYS A 232 2.46 19.80 -41.68
CA LYS A 232 2.98 20.19 -43.00
C LYS A 232 1.98 19.90 -44.12
N LYS A 233 1.21 18.81 -44.02
CA LYS A 233 0.30 18.34 -45.07
C LYS A 233 -1.07 19.01 -44.99
N TYR A 234 -1.58 19.31 -43.79
CA TYR A 234 -2.93 19.85 -43.56
C TYR A 234 -2.94 21.02 -42.56
N PRO A 235 -2.25 22.14 -42.85
CA PRO A 235 -2.00 23.20 -41.86
C PRO A 235 -3.25 23.78 -41.20
N ASP A 236 -4.37 23.88 -41.92
CA ASP A 236 -5.62 24.52 -41.44
C ASP A 236 -6.65 23.51 -40.87
N SER A 237 -6.24 22.26 -40.65
CA SER A 237 -7.14 21.22 -40.14
C SER A 237 -7.20 21.17 -38.60
N ASP A 238 -8.33 20.70 -38.06
CA ASP A 238 -8.51 20.47 -36.62
C ASP A 238 -7.43 19.52 -36.07
N GLY A 239 -7.11 18.45 -36.81
CA GLY A 239 -6.05 17.50 -36.48
C GLY A 239 -4.65 18.13 -36.43
N ALA A 240 -4.31 19.03 -37.37
CA ALA A 240 -3.04 19.76 -37.33
C ALA A 240 -2.96 20.73 -36.14
N THR A 241 -4.07 21.38 -35.77
CA THR A 241 -4.12 22.24 -34.59
C THR A 241 -3.86 21.43 -33.31
N ASN A 242 -4.49 20.26 -33.17
CA ASN A 242 -4.24 19.35 -32.05
C ASN A 242 -2.83 18.73 -32.08
N CYS A 243 -2.27 18.47 -33.26
CA CYS A 243 -0.87 18.06 -33.41
C CYS A 243 0.12 19.15 -32.94
N ASN A 244 -0.21 20.45 -33.09
CA ASN A 244 0.62 21.52 -32.54
C ASN A 244 0.65 21.49 -31.00
N VAL A 245 -0.48 21.16 -30.35
CA VAL A 245 -0.55 20.96 -28.89
C VAL A 245 0.29 19.77 -28.46
N LEU A 246 0.12 18.62 -29.13
CA LEU A 246 0.88 17.41 -28.81
C LEU A 246 2.39 17.61 -29.00
N LYS A 247 2.78 18.29 -30.08
CA LYS A 247 4.17 18.69 -30.37
C LYS A 247 4.74 19.58 -29.25
N ALA A 248 3.99 20.58 -28.79
CA ALA A 248 4.41 21.44 -27.69
C ALA A 248 4.57 20.64 -26.38
N GLN A 249 3.64 19.72 -26.09
CA GLN A 249 3.72 18.84 -24.92
C GLN A 249 4.95 17.90 -24.96
N ILE A 250 5.24 17.30 -26.11
CA ILE A 250 6.40 16.42 -26.29
C ILE A 250 7.71 17.21 -26.11
N LYS A 251 7.79 18.41 -26.71
CA LYS A 251 8.97 19.30 -26.66
C LYS A 251 9.10 20.12 -25.38
N GLN A 252 8.11 20.08 -24.50
CA GLN A 252 8.14 20.80 -23.22
C GLN A 252 9.44 20.54 -22.46
N GLN A 253 10.08 21.61 -22.02
CA GLN A 253 11.33 21.53 -21.26
C GLN A 253 11.04 21.32 -19.78
N ALA A 254 11.98 20.67 -19.08
CA ALA A 254 11.91 20.53 -17.63
C ALA A 254 13.30 20.56 -17.02
N LEU A 255 13.40 21.13 -15.83
CA LEU A 255 14.62 21.19 -15.05
C LEU A 255 14.27 21.16 -13.55
N GLU A 256 14.85 20.21 -12.85
CA GLU A 256 14.77 20.06 -11.40
C GLU A 256 16.12 19.56 -10.91
N PHE A 257 16.55 19.97 -9.72
CA PHE A 257 17.66 19.30 -9.06
C PHE A 257 17.45 19.15 -7.56
N LYS A 258 18.12 18.17 -6.96
CA LYS A 258 18.09 17.86 -5.54
C LYS A 258 19.50 17.68 -5.02
N THR A 259 19.74 18.04 -3.76
CA THR A 259 21.02 17.80 -3.08
C THR A 259 20.78 17.47 -1.60
N GLU A 260 21.81 16.98 -0.92
CA GLU A 260 21.77 16.83 0.54
C GLU A 260 21.70 18.23 1.17
N LYS A 261 20.86 18.41 2.19
CA LYS A 261 20.70 19.72 2.87
C LYS A 261 22.02 20.26 3.43
N ILE A 262 22.85 19.34 3.93
CA ILE A 262 24.11 19.65 4.60
C ILE A 262 25.17 18.70 4.08
N ASN A 263 26.25 19.25 3.55
CA ASN A 263 27.34 18.53 2.89
C ASN A 263 28.66 18.65 3.69
N ILE A 264 29.56 17.69 3.49
CA ILE A 264 30.87 17.66 4.16
C ILE A 264 31.79 18.74 3.52
N PRO A 265 32.48 19.57 4.33
CA PRO A 265 33.41 20.59 3.83
C PRO A 265 34.61 20.01 3.09
N ASP A 266 35.16 20.82 2.19
CA ASP A 266 36.40 20.55 1.46
C ASP A 266 36.39 19.22 0.67
N ARG A 267 35.19 18.73 0.32
CA ARG A 267 34.97 17.55 -0.52
C ARG A 267 33.89 17.82 -1.55
N PRO A 268 33.97 17.21 -2.75
CA PRO A 268 32.88 17.26 -3.69
C PRO A 268 31.65 16.52 -3.15
N PHE A 269 30.47 16.97 -3.54
CA PHE A 269 29.20 16.30 -3.22
C PHE A 269 28.29 16.22 -4.45
N ARG A 270 27.24 15.40 -4.33
CA ARG A 270 26.34 15.08 -5.44
C ARG A 270 25.12 15.99 -5.44
N ALA A 271 24.61 16.25 -6.64
CA ALA A 271 23.24 16.67 -6.85
C ALA A 271 22.60 15.79 -7.92
N LEU A 272 21.35 15.37 -7.71
CA LEU A 272 20.55 14.71 -8.73
C LEU A 272 19.90 15.79 -9.60
N LEU A 273 20.17 15.78 -10.89
CA LEU A 273 19.61 16.70 -11.87
C LEU A 273 18.63 15.94 -12.77
N SER A 274 17.36 16.32 -12.73
CA SER A 274 16.32 15.80 -13.62
C SER A 274 16.03 16.83 -14.72
N TYR A 275 15.98 16.39 -15.97
CA TYR A 275 15.84 17.27 -17.12
C TYR A 275 15.01 16.62 -18.24
N LYS A 276 14.44 17.46 -19.10
CA LYS A 276 13.77 17.05 -20.34
C LYS A 276 14.04 18.08 -21.42
N ASN A 277 14.41 17.62 -22.63
CA ASN A 277 14.64 18.47 -23.80
C ASN A 277 15.64 19.62 -23.56
N LEU A 278 16.71 19.34 -22.81
CA LEU A 278 17.82 20.25 -22.52
C LEU A 278 19.14 19.56 -22.85
N LYS A 279 20.00 20.24 -23.62
CA LYS A 279 21.33 19.73 -24.02
C LYS A 279 22.44 20.09 -23.04
N GLN A 280 22.25 21.18 -22.30
CA GLN A 280 23.22 21.67 -21.33
C GLN A 280 22.51 22.53 -20.29
N VAL A 281 23.12 22.65 -19.12
CA VAL A 281 22.73 23.59 -18.07
C VAL A 281 23.97 24.28 -17.50
N TYR A 282 23.76 25.44 -16.89
CA TYR A 282 24.81 26.23 -16.26
C TYR A 282 24.61 26.21 -14.77
N VAL A 283 25.66 25.87 -14.03
CA VAL A 283 25.62 25.81 -12.57
C VAL A 283 26.42 26.97 -12.01
N ARG A 284 25.82 27.69 -11.07
CA ARG A 284 26.45 28.75 -10.29
C ARG A 284 26.25 28.47 -8.82
N VAL A 285 27.34 28.47 -8.06
CA VAL A 285 27.31 28.40 -6.60
C VAL A 285 27.82 29.71 -6.06
N ALA A 286 27.08 30.34 -5.14
CA ALA A 286 27.48 31.56 -4.47
C ALA A 286 27.38 31.41 -2.96
N LYS A 287 28.37 31.93 -2.24
CA LYS A 287 28.37 31.93 -0.77
C LYS A 287 27.39 33.00 -0.29
N MET A 288 26.55 32.63 0.66
CA MET A 288 25.67 33.54 1.37
C MET A 288 26.26 33.83 2.74
N ASP A 289 26.11 35.07 3.20
CA ASP A 289 26.25 35.34 4.62
C ASP A 289 25.10 34.64 5.33
N ALA A 290 25.42 33.72 6.24
CA ALA A 290 24.41 33.09 7.07
C ALA A 290 23.75 34.18 7.93
N ILE A 291 22.62 34.69 7.46
CA ILE A 291 21.84 35.74 8.12
C ILE A 291 21.53 35.23 9.54
N SER A 292 21.84 36.05 10.56
CA SER A 292 21.37 35.77 11.93
C SER A 292 19.87 35.51 11.86
N LEU A 293 19.35 34.50 12.58
CA LEU A 293 17.90 34.24 12.61
C LEU A 293 17.13 35.51 13.02
N GLU A 294 17.72 36.38 13.84
CA GLU A 294 17.21 37.71 14.21
C GLU A 294 17.00 38.68 13.04
N ASN A 295 17.73 38.51 11.93
CA ASN A 295 17.75 39.39 10.77
C ASN A 295 17.15 38.74 9.51
N GLN A 296 16.63 37.51 9.61
CA GLN A 296 15.95 36.86 8.50
C GLN A 296 14.55 37.48 8.33
N PRO A 297 14.23 38.10 7.18
CA PRO A 297 12.85 38.47 6.89
C PRO A 297 12.03 37.19 6.73
N ILE A 298 11.01 36.99 7.57
CA ILE A 298 10.08 35.85 7.43
C ILE A 298 9.19 36.00 6.17
N ASP A 299 9.12 37.21 5.61
CA ASP A 299 8.70 37.43 4.22
C ASP A 299 9.73 36.78 3.29
N HIS A 300 9.50 35.51 2.97
CA HIS A 300 10.25 34.82 1.94
C HIS A 300 10.10 35.64 0.67
N TYR A 301 11.19 36.28 0.22
CA TYR A 301 11.24 36.68 -1.17
C TYR A 301 10.95 35.41 -1.96
N TYR A 302 9.89 35.41 -2.76
CA TYR A 302 9.54 34.32 -3.65
C TYR A 302 9.57 34.83 -5.09
N GLY A 303 9.85 33.94 -6.02
CA GLY A 303 9.86 34.25 -7.45
C GLY A 303 10.88 35.31 -7.83
N GLU A 304 10.45 36.32 -8.60
CA GLU A 304 11.35 37.26 -9.29
C GLU A 304 12.32 37.99 -8.36
N LYS A 305 11.83 38.46 -7.21
CA LYS A 305 12.62 39.27 -6.29
C LYS A 305 13.78 38.47 -5.69
N LEU A 306 13.54 37.22 -5.30
CA LEU A 306 14.56 36.39 -4.68
C LEU A 306 15.69 36.05 -5.65
N ILE A 307 15.34 35.67 -6.88
CA ILE A 307 16.34 35.35 -7.91
C ILE A 307 17.21 36.56 -8.22
N LYS A 308 16.63 37.76 -8.31
CA LYS A 308 17.42 38.99 -8.47
C LYS A 308 18.40 39.21 -7.33
N GLU A 309 18.05 38.89 -6.08
CA GLU A 309 18.99 38.97 -4.96
C GLU A 309 20.09 37.90 -5.06
N TYR A 310 19.76 36.65 -5.39
CA TYR A 310 20.77 35.59 -5.59
C TYR A 310 21.75 35.90 -6.71
N LEU A 311 21.31 36.52 -7.79
CA LEU A 311 22.17 36.88 -8.92
C LEU A 311 23.16 38.01 -8.61
N LYS A 312 22.90 38.82 -7.57
CA LYS A 312 23.85 39.85 -7.08
C LYS A 312 25.02 39.26 -6.29
N LEU A 313 24.90 38.02 -5.80
CA LEU A 313 25.97 37.38 -5.03
C LEU A 313 27.15 37.04 -5.93
N ASN A 314 28.36 37.19 -5.39
CA ASN A 314 29.59 36.81 -6.09
C ASN A 314 29.69 35.28 -6.20
N PRO A 315 29.84 34.72 -7.41
CA PRO A 315 29.99 33.28 -7.58
C PRO A 315 31.32 32.78 -7.00
N VAL A 316 31.29 31.64 -6.31
CA VAL A 316 32.48 30.93 -5.84
C VAL A 316 32.89 29.79 -6.78
N LYS A 317 31.93 29.19 -7.48
CA LYS A 317 32.14 28.16 -8.51
C LYS A 317 31.11 28.35 -9.62
N GLU A 318 31.55 28.24 -10.87
CA GLU A 318 30.69 28.26 -12.06
C GLU A 318 31.22 27.25 -13.07
N TRP A 319 30.32 26.45 -13.65
CA TRP A 319 30.66 25.51 -14.70
C TRP A 319 29.43 25.15 -15.54
N THR A 320 29.67 24.52 -16.68
CA THR A 320 28.63 24.01 -17.58
C THR A 320 28.54 22.49 -17.43
N VAL A 321 27.33 21.96 -17.45
CA VAL A 321 27.06 20.52 -17.51
C VAL A 321 26.42 20.21 -18.86
N GLU A 322 27.09 19.38 -19.66
CA GLU A 322 26.49 18.80 -20.86
C GLU A 322 25.58 17.64 -20.46
N LEU A 323 24.37 17.61 -21.01
CA LEU A 323 23.33 16.65 -20.66
C LEU A 323 23.18 15.61 -21.78
N PRO A 324 23.25 14.31 -21.46
CA PRO A 324 22.96 13.25 -22.41
C PRO A 324 21.52 13.36 -22.93
N ASP A 325 21.35 13.57 -24.23
CA ASP A 325 20.04 13.60 -24.88
C ASP A 325 20.13 12.74 -26.14
N ASP A 326 19.40 11.63 -26.14
CA ASP A 326 19.29 10.73 -27.28
C ASP A 326 18.10 11.07 -28.19
N GLY A 327 17.34 12.13 -27.87
CA GLY A 327 16.20 12.60 -28.64
C GLY A 327 14.96 11.72 -28.49
N ASP A 328 14.81 11.02 -27.35
CA ASP A 328 13.64 10.21 -27.03
C ASP A 328 12.48 11.02 -26.42
N TYR A 329 12.70 12.30 -26.06
CA TYR A 329 11.74 13.22 -25.44
C TYR A 329 11.19 12.73 -24.08
N HIS A 330 11.92 11.84 -23.41
CA HIS A 330 11.67 11.44 -22.04
C HIS A 330 12.35 12.37 -21.04
N SER A 331 11.83 12.35 -19.81
CA SER A 331 12.55 12.95 -18.70
C SER A 331 13.66 12.00 -18.29
N HIS A 332 14.86 12.54 -18.14
CA HIS A 332 16.03 11.82 -17.68
C HIS A 332 16.57 12.45 -16.40
N SER A 333 17.42 11.70 -15.72
CA SER A 333 18.10 12.13 -14.52
C SER A 333 19.57 11.73 -14.57
N THR A 334 20.42 12.61 -14.05
CA THR A 334 21.85 12.35 -13.92
C THR A 334 22.39 12.93 -12.62
N GLU A 335 23.45 12.34 -12.09
CA GLU A 335 24.14 12.88 -10.93
C GLU A 335 25.27 13.80 -11.39
N ILE A 336 25.27 15.04 -10.89
CA ILE A 336 26.32 16.03 -11.15
C ILE A 336 27.24 16.16 -9.93
N LYS A 337 28.51 16.46 -10.19
CA LYS A 337 29.49 16.79 -9.15
C LYS A 337 29.48 18.27 -8.86
N ILE A 338 29.13 18.64 -7.64
CA ILE A 338 29.39 19.98 -7.11
C ILE A 338 30.82 19.97 -6.52
N PRO A 339 31.73 20.87 -6.96
CA PRO A 339 33.09 20.92 -6.45
C PRO A 339 33.14 21.17 -4.94
N GLU A 340 34.28 20.86 -4.34
CA GLU A 340 34.55 21.12 -2.94
C GLU A 340 34.31 22.59 -2.55
N LEU A 341 33.64 22.78 -1.41
CA LEU A 341 33.32 24.07 -0.83
C LEU A 341 33.80 24.11 0.62
N PRO A 342 34.35 25.25 1.11
CA PRO A 342 34.69 25.41 2.50
C PRO A 342 33.42 25.63 3.35
N PHE A 343 33.58 25.67 4.69
CA PHE A 343 32.48 25.97 5.61
C PHE A 343 31.64 27.19 5.19
N GLY A 344 30.32 27.03 5.21
CA GLY A 344 29.39 28.11 4.91
C GLY A 344 28.00 27.65 4.48
N TYR A 345 27.18 28.66 4.16
CA TYR A 345 25.86 28.48 3.59
C TYR A 345 25.88 29.00 2.15
N TYR A 346 25.35 28.22 1.22
CA TYR A 346 25.49 28.48 -0.22
C TYR A 346 24.13 28.44 -0.90
N VAL A 347 23.95 29.30 -1.89
CA VAL A 347 22.91 29.14 -2.90
C VAL A 347 23.50 28.43 -4.12
N ILE A 348 22.76 27.47 -4.65
CA ILE A 348 23.07 26.74 -5.88
C ILE A 348 21.99 27.11 -6.89
N LEU A 349 22.40 27.65 -8.03
CA LEU A 349 21.56 27.99 -9.17
C LEU A 349 21.89 27.06 -10.34
N VAL A 350 20.88 26.53 -11.00
CA VAL A 350 21.00 25.77 -12.24
C VAL A 350 20.09 26.43 -13.28
N GLY A 351 20.68 27.03 -14.30
CA GLY A 351 19.97 27.75 -15.36
C GLY A 351 20.00 26.99 -16.68
N SER A 352 18.91 27.09 -17.46
CA SER A 352 18.90 26.67 -18.87
C SER A 352 19.73 27.60 -19.77
N GLU A 353 20.08 28.80 -19.28
CA GLU A 353 20.84 29.83 -20.00
C GLU A 353 21.95 30.40 -19.12
N LYS A 354 23.09 30.81 -19.71
CA LYS A 354 24.32 31.18 -18.99
C LYS A 354 24.13 32.40 -18.09
N THR A 355 23.24 33.30 -18.48
CA THR A 355 22.92 34.52 -17.73
C THR A 355 21.93 34.29 -16.60
N PHE A 356 21.41 33.06 -16.44
CA PHE A 356 20.35 32.72 -15.49
C PHE A 356 19.10 33.62 -15.67
N SER A 357 18.77 33.96 -16.91
CA SER A 357 17.49 34.56 -17.24
C SER A 357 16.37 33.55 -16.97
N TYR A 358 15.27 34.00 -16.38
CA TYR A 358 14.06 33.21 -16.14
C TYR A 358 12.92 33.56 -17.12
N LYS A 359 13.13 34.54 -18.01
CA LYS A 359 12.16 34.87 -19.08
C LYS A 359 12.52 34.06 -20.32
N ASN A 360 11.53 33.34 -20.86
CA ASN A 360 11.69 32.35 -21.92
C ASN A 360 12.72 31.23 -21.59
N ASN A 361 13.03 31.04 -20.31
CA ASN A 361 14.11 30.19 -19.79
C ASN A 361 13.75 29.73 -18.38
N GLY A 362 14.43 28.70 -17.87
CA GLY A 362 14.24 28.16 -16.53
C GLY A 362 15.46 28.35 -15.63
N VAL A 363 15.23 28.75 -14.39
CA VAL A 363 16.26 28.77 -13.33
C VAL A 363 15.75 28.00 -12.13
N ALA A 364 16.39 26.86 -11.85
CA ALA A 364 16.19 26.13 -10.62
C ALA A 364 17.17 26.63 -9.55
N TYR A 365 16.72 26.77 -8.30
CA TYR A 365 17.58 27.20 -7.20
C TYR A 365 17.27 26.49 -5.88
N THR A 366 18.31 26.30 -5.07
CA THR A 366 18.18 25.83 -3.69
C THR A 366 19.31 26.38 -2.83
N THR A 367 19.23 26.16 -1.52
CA THR A 367 20.31 26.46 -0.58
C THR A 367 20.81 25.20 0.09
N ALA A 368 22.09 25.16 0.43
CA ALA A 368 22.70 24.04 1.13
C ALA A 368 23.77 24.53 2.10
N TRP A 369 23.86 23.87 3.25
CA TRP A 369 24.94 24.06 4.20
C TRP A 369 26.13 23.18 3.86
N VAL A 370 27.31 23.67 4.20
CA VAL A 370 28.56 22.91 4.18
C VAL A 370 29.17 23.00 5.57
N SER A 371 29.04 21.91 6.35
CA SER A 371 29.33 21.88 7.78
C SER A 371 29.68 20.46 8.25
N ASN A 372 30.63 20.35 9.17
CA ASN A 372 30.93 19.11 9.90
C ASN A 372 30.00 18.88 11.09
N ILE A 373 29.14 19.85 11.45
CA ILE A 373 28.16 19.66 12.51
C ILE A 373 27.04 18.77 11.99
N SER A 374 26.71 17.71 12.71
CA SER A 374 25.47 16.96 12.57
C SER A 374 24.75 16.91 13.92
N TYR A 375 23.44 16.74 13.90
CA TYR A 375 22.65 16.70 15.12
C TYR A 375 21.45 15.76 14.99
N VAL A 376 21.02 15.25 16.13
CA VAL A 376 19.72 14.61 16.33
C VAL A 376 19.11 15.19 17.60
N ASN A 377 17.79 15.27 17.62
CA ASN A 377 17.07 15.76 18.79
C ASN A 377 15.87 14.89 19.09
N ARG A 378 15.46 14.82 20.36
CA ARG A 378 14.21 14.18 20.74
C ARG A 378 13.53 14.95 21.84
N ARG A 379 12.23 14.79 21.91
CA ARG A 379 11.43 15.30 23.02
C ARG A 379 11.38 14.27 24.14
N MET A 380 11.53 14.74 25.36
CA MET A 380 11.40 13.96 26.58
C MET A 380 9.96 14.08 27.13
N PRO A 381 9.48 13.10 27.93
CA PRO A 381 8.13 13.13 28.49
C PRO A 381 7.79 14.39 29.30
N ASP A 382 8.78 14.98 29.97
CA ASP A 382 8.63 16.23 30.73
C ASP A 382 8.56 17.49 29.86
N GLY A 383 8.69 17.35 28.53
CA GLY A 383 8.72 18.46 27.57
C GLY A 383 10.10 19.09 27.35
N SER A 384 11.16 18.58 27.99
CA SER A 384 12.54 18.95 27.66
C SER A 384 12.96 18.32 26.33
N TYR A 385 14.06 18.81 25.75
CA TYR A 385 14.61 18.27 24.51
C TYR A 385 16.06 17.85 24.69
N ASP A 386 16.33 16.59 24.40
CA ASP A 386 17.67 16.05 24.30
C ASP A 386 18.24 16.35 22.91
N PHE A 387 19.49 16.83 22.85
CA PHE A 387 20.25 16.98 21.62
C PHE A 387 21.56 16.21 21.72
N PHE A 388 21.92 15.52 20.63
CA PHE A 388 23.29 15.04 20.40
C PHE A 388 23.85 15.71 19.15
N VAL A 389 24.99 16.36 19.32
CA VAL A 389 25.77 16.96 18.24
C VAL A 389 27.05 16.16 18.00
N GLN A 390 27.29 15.82 16.73
CA GLN A 390 28.33 14.89 16.31
C GLN A 390 29.01 15.38 15.04
N HIS A 391 30.25 14.95 14.82
CA HIS A 391 30.95 15.19 13.57
C HIS A 391 30.28 14.40 12.44
N ARG A 392 29.86 15.09 11.38
CA ARG A 392 29.03 14.58 10.28
C ARG A 392 29.64 13.38 9.54
N GLU A 393 30.97 13.37 9.39
CA GLU A 393 31.66 12.27 8.73
C GLU A 393 31.93 11.07 9.67
N THR A 394 32.38 11.33 10.90
CA THR A 394 32.96 10.28 11.76
C THR A 394 32.01 9.81 12.87
N GLY A 395 30.98 10.60 13.19
CA GLY A 395 30.12 10.36 14.35
C GLY A 395 30.77 10.70 15.70
N ALA A 396 31.97 11.28 15.71
CA ALA A 396 32.62 11.66 16.95
C ALA A 396 31.81 12.76 17.66
N PRO A 397 31.64 12.71 18.99
CA PRO A 397 30.91 13.74 19.72
C PRO A 397 31.60 15.10 19.61
N LEU A 398 30.83 16.17 19.38
CA LEU A 398 31.37 17.54 19.32
C LEU A 398 31.25 18.20 20.70
N LYS A 399 32.36 18.29 21.43
CA LYS A 399 32.45 18.98 22.73
C LYS A 399 32.55 20.49 22.55
N GLY A 400 31.93 21.25 23.46
CA GLY A 400 32.08 22.72 23.50
C GLY A 400 31.33 23.47 22.38
N LEU A 401 30.48 22.78 21.64
CA LEU A 401 29.65 23.37 20.59
C LEU A 401 28.57 24.26 21.23
N SER A 402 28.48 25.49 20.74
CA SER A 402 27.53 26.50 21.21
C SER A 402 26.20 26.37 20.46
N ALA A 403 25.12 26.09 21.17
CA ALA A 403 23.76 26.04 20.63
C ALA A 403 22.96 27.25 21.13
N GLN A 404 22.75 28.24 20.25
CA GLN A 404 21.95 29.44 20.55
C GLN A 404 20.52 29.23 20.06
N LEU A 405 19.53 29.31 20.96
CA LEU A 405 18.12 29.20 20.58
C LEU A 405 17.57 30.55 20.12
N TYR A 406 16.54 30.48 19.27
CA TYR A 406 15.68 31.59 18.88
C TYR A 406 14.22 31.15 18.86
N PHE A 407 13.32 31.92 19.48
CA PHE A 407 11.88 31.65 19.46
C PHE A 407 11.17 32.49 18.42
N GLU A 408 10.19 31.90 17.77
CA GLU A 408 9.28 32.64 16.92
C GLU A 408 8.27 33.39 17.80
N LYS A 409 8.20 34.71 17.66
CA LYS A 409 7.23 35.56 18.34
C LYS A 409 6.46 36.39 17.32
N TYR A 410 5.14 36.32 17.37
CA TYR A 410 4.28 37.18 16.57
C TYR A 410 4.40 38.63 17.09
N ASP A 411 4.75 39.54 16.18
CA ASP A 411 4.75 40.97 16.41
C ASP A 411 3.43 41.54 15.88
N GLU A 412 2.56 41.97 16.81
CA GLU A 412 1.24 42.50 16.50
C GLU A 412 1.28 43.82 15.69
N VAL A 413 2.38 44.59 15.79
CA VAL A 413 2.53 45.89 15.12
C VAL A 413 2.89 45.67 13.65
N THR A 414 3.86 44.79 13.38
CA THR A 414 4.28 44.48 12.01
C THR A 414 3.42 43.40 11.35
N ARG A 415 2.56 42.73 12.14
CA ARG A 415 1.76 41.55 11.77
C ARG A 415 2.61 40.42 11.18
N ARG A 416 3.83 40.25 11.70
CA ARG A 416 4.83 39.30 11.22
C ARG A 416 5.39 38.50 12.40
N ASN A 417 5.82 37.28 12.13
CA ASN A 417 6.62 36.53 13.08
C ASN A 417 8.07 37.05 13.02
N ASN A 418 8.72 37.17 14.18
CA ASN A 418 10.13 37.54 14.32
C ASN A 418 10.83 36.51 15.22
N TYR A 419 12.09 36.17 14.90
CA TYR A 419 12.91 35.36 15.78
C TYR A 419 13.52 36.21 16.91
N VAL A 420 13.29 35.81 18.15
CA VAL A 420 13.84 36.45 19.35
C VAL A 420 14.88 35.55 19.99
N LYS A 421 16.05 36.10 20.29
CA LYS A 421 17.15 35.38 20.95
C LYS A 421 16.74 34.83 22.30
N ALA A 422 17.17 33.61 22.57
CA ALA A 422 16.76 32.82 23.72
C ALA A 422 17.96 32.26 24.52
N GLU A 423 17.74 31.19 25.29
CA GLU A 423 18.76 30.49 26.05
C GLU A 423 19.86 29.93 25.14
N LYS A 424 21.05 29.77 25.72
CA LYS A 424 22.24 29.26 25.07
C LYS A 424 22.75 28.04 25.82
N TYR A 425 23.07 26.98 25.08
CA TYR A 425 23.60 25.73 25.63
C TYR A 425 24.99 25.45 25.06
N ILE A 426 25.77 24.65 25.80
CA ILE A 426 27.08 24.16 25.38
C ILE A 426 27.07 22.64 25.49
N SER A 427 27.50 21.95 24.44
CA SER A 427 27.59 20.49 24.46
C SER A 427 28.71 19.98 25.38
N ASP A 428 28.43 18.87 26.06
CA ASP A 428 29.38 18.19 26.94
C ASP A 428 30.40 17.32 26.17
N GLU A 429 31.21 16.54 26.88
CA GLU A 429 32.22 15.66 26.27
C GLU A 429 31.64 14.55 25.37
N LYS A 430 30.36 14.24 25.54
CA LYS A 430 29.61 13.26 24.76
C LYS A 430 28.81 13.94 23.63
N GLY A 431 29.00 15.24 23.41
CA GLY A 431 28.26 16.01 22.41
C GLY A 431 26.80 16.18 22.81
N TYR A 432 26.45 16.04 24.09
CA TYR A 432 25.08 16.11 24.58
C TYR A 432 24.78 17.47 25.21
N PHE A 433 23.57 17.97 25.00
CA PHE A 433 22.98 19.02 25.83
C PHE A 433 21.47 18.83 25.89
N ASN A 434 20.84 19.38 26.93
CA ASN A 434 19.39 19.32 27.13
C ASN A 434 18.81 20.74 27.17
N VAL A 435 17.77 20.97 26.38
CA VAL A 435 16.94 22.18 26.45
C VAL A 435 15.84 21.94 27.47
N SER A 436 15.86 22.70 28.57
CA SER A 436 14.94 22.51 29.69
C SER A 436 13.47 22.68 29.29
N ALA A 437 12.58 21.97 29.97
CA ALA A 437 11.14 22.04 29.74
C ALA A 437 10.56 23.41 30.12
N VAL A 438 9.64 23.91 29.30
CA VAL A 438 8.87 25.15 29.57
C VAL A 438 7.41 24.86 29.92
N ASN A 439 6.74 25.79 30.60
CA ASN A 439 5.32 25.66 30.93
C ASN A 439 4.43 25.93 29.70
N ASP A 440 4.75 26.95 28.92
CA ASP A 440 3.98 27.37 27.75
C ASP A 440 4.49 26.70 26.48
N TYR A 441 3.59 26.50 25.51
CA TYR A 441 3.96 26.10 24.17
C TYR A 441 4.88 27.17 23.53
N ARG A 442 6.01 26.75 22.97
CA ARG A 442 6.88 27.60 22.16
C ARG A 442 7.45 26.84 20.97
N SER A 443 7.82 27.57 19.93
CA SER A 443 8.51 27.03 18.76
C SER A 443 9.91 27.65 18.68
N PHE A 444 10.95 26.84 18.47
CA PHE A 444 12.33 27.32 18.52
C PHE A 444 13.24 26.76 17.44
N ALA A 445 14.08 27.61 16.88
CA ALA A 445 15.19 27.22 16.01
C ALA A 445 16.50 27.23 16.80
N VAL A 446 17.50 26.47 16.33
CA VAL A 446 18.83 26.40 16.95
C VAL A 446 19.90 26.80 15.95
N ASP A 447 20.81 27.66 16.38
CA ASP A 447 22.01 28.06 15.66
C ASP A 447 23.23 27.48 16.38
N PHE A 448 23.82 26.48 15.74
CA PHE A 448 25.00 25.77 16.20
C PHE A 448 26.25 26.48 15.72
N THR A 449 27.19 26.74 16.62
CA THR A 449 28.51 27.30 16.29
C THR A 449 29.59 26.51 17.00
N LEU A 450 30.53 25.96 16.23
CA LEU A 450 31.75 25.34 16.74
C LEU A 450 32.90 26.36 16.60
N PRO A 451 33.46 26.87 17.71
CA PRO A 451 34.42 27.95 17.67
C PRO A 451 35.79 27.50 17.11
N PRO A 452 36.60 28.41 16.53
CA PRO A 452 37.92 28.11 15.96
C PRO A 452 38.89 27.35 16.88
N LYS A 453 38.77 27.59 18.19
CA LYS A 453 39.59 26.95 19.23
C LYS A 453 39.45 25.41 19.20
N GLU A 454 38.27 24.90 18.86
CA GLU A 454 37.98 23.47 18.77
C GLU A 454 38.27 22.89 17.38
N LEU A 455 38.72 23.73 16.43
CA LEU A 455 39.01 23.39 15.04
C LEU A 455 40.50 23.63 14.68
N GLU A 456 41.40 23.51 15.65
CA GLU A 456 42.85 23.72 15.47
C GLU A 456 43.21 25.07 14.80
N GLY A 457 42.41 26.12 15.04
CA GLY A 457 42.64 27.46 14.49
C GLY A 457 42.02 27.74 13.11
N ARG A 458 41.14 26.87 12.60
CA ARG A 458 40.35 27.12 11.37
C ARG A 458 39.19 28.12 11.60
N VAL A 459 38.55 28.55 10.51
CA VAL A 459 37.30 29.34 10.55
C VAL A 459 36.21 28.57 11.31
N SER A 460 35.37 29.28 12.08
CA SER A 460 34.25 28.68 12.82
C SER A 460 33.28 27.93 11.91
N ASP A 461 32.87 26.73 12.32
CA ASP A 461 31.81 25.97 11.66
C ASP A 461 30.45 26.37 12.26
N ARG A 462 29.42 26.51 11.42
CA ARG A 462 28.08 26.95 11.81
C ARG A 462 27.02 26.15 11.06
N LEU A 463 25.91 25.87 11.74
CA LEU A 463 24.75 25.20 11.17
C LEU A 463 23.48 25.68 11.85
N GLN A 464 22.43 25.98 11.08
CA GLN A 464 21.10 26.31 11.60
C GLN A 464 20.13 25.16 11.37
N THR A 465 19.12 25.02 12.24
CA THR A 465 17.99 24.12 12.03
C THR A 465 17.08 24.66 10.93
N ASP A 466 16.68 23.81 9.97
CA ASP A 466 15.80 24.21 8.86
C ASP A 466 14.38 24.57 9.29
N ASN A 467 13.86 23.92 10.35
CA ASN A 467 12.50 24.07 10.84
C ASN A 467 12.51 24.37 12.33
N SER A 468 11.50 25.11 12.78
CA SER A 468 11.28 25.34 14.21
C SER A 468 10.84 24.05 14.91
N ILE A 469 11.38 23.83 16.09
CA ILE A 469 11.13 22.69 16.98
C ILE A 469 10.03 23.09 17.97
N TYR A 470 8.93 22.36 17.97
CA TYR A 470 7.78 22.63 18.82
C TYR A 470 7.97 22.06 20.23
N GLN A 471 8.21 22.94 21.19
CA GLN A 471 8.33 22.57 22.59
C GLN A 471 7.01 22.78 23.34
N TYR A 472 6.50 21.70 23.91
CA TYR A 472 5.35 21.72 24.81
C TYR A 472 5.49 20.60 25.84
N ARG A 473 4.79 20.75 26.97
CA ARG A 473 4.61 19.65 27.91
C ARG A 473 3.47 18.77 27.44
N LEU A 474 3.70 17.47 27.41
CA LEU A 474 2.59 16.54 27.45
C LEU A 474 2.15 16.60 28.91
N ASN A 475 0.87 16.82 29.15
CA ASN A 475 0.34 16.53 30.47
C ASN A 475 0.65 15.05 30.68
N ALA A 476 1.59 14.77 31.59
CA ALA A 476 1.70 13.44 32.14
C ALA A 476 0.33 13.24 32.79
N SER A 477 -0.58 12.53 32.12
CA SER A 477 -1.68 11.93 32.85
C SER A 477 -0.96 11.16 33.94
N GLU A 478 -1.15 11.56 35.21
CA GLU A 478 -0.91 10.61 36.27
C GLU A 478 -1.55 9.31 35.80
N LYS A 479 -0.86 8.20 36.03
CA LYS A 479 -1.42 6.89 35.79
C LYS A 479 -2.56 6.71 36.81
N GLU A 480 -3.65 7.43 36.58
CA GLU A 480 -4.83 7.40 37.40
C GLU A 480 -5.32 5.97 37.28
N LYS A 481 -5.40 5.30 38.41
CA LYS A 481 -6.07 4.02 38.47
C LYS A 481 -7.50 4.26 38.03
N ILE A 482 -7.83 3.77 36.85
CA ILE A 482 -9.19 3.80 36.35
C ILE A 482 -9.89 2.53 36.81
N THR A 483 -11.14 2.67 37.22
CA THR A 483 -11.97 1.50 37.42
C THR A 483 -12.27 0.91 36.05
N ARG A 484 -12.12 -0.41 35.91
CA ARG A 484 -12.51 -1.16 34.72
C ARG A 484 -13.42 -2.30 35.13
N THR A 485 -14.48 -2.47 34.36
CA THR A 485 -15.39 -3.61 34.49
C THR A 485 -15.25 -4.52 33.29
N PHE A 486 -14.99 -5.81 33.52
CA PHE A 486 -15.10 -6.81 32.46
C PHE A 486 -16.40 -7.58 32.64
N PHE A 487 -17.26 -7.52 31.62
CA PHE A 487 -18.52 -8.23 31.61
C PHE A 487 -18.39 -9.58 30.91
N PHE A 488 -19.16 -10.55 31.41
CA PHE A 488 -19.31 -11.89 30.88
C PHE A 488 -20.79 -12.18 30.76
N LEU A 489 -21.25 -12.46 29.54
CA LEU A 489 -22.63 -12.87 29.28
C LEU A 489 -22.72 -14.39 29.15
N ASP A 490 -23.87 -14.95 29.52
CA ASP A 490 -24.14 -16.37 29.31
C ASP A 490 -24.23 -16.73 27.82
N ARG A 491 -24.75 -15.83 26.98
CA ARG A 491 -24.82 -15.96 25.52
C ARG A 491 -24.86 -14.60 24.83
N GLY A 492 -24.62 -14.56 23.52
CA GLY A 492 -24.60 -13.32 22.75
C GLY A 492 -25.98 -12.82 22.27
N ILE A 493 -27.01 -13.66 22.28
CA ILE A 493 -28.34 -13.36 21.70
C ILE A 493 -29.50 -13.90 22.54
N TYR A 494 -30.58 -13.12 22.63
CA TYR A 494 -31.78 -13.38 23.44
C TYR A 494 -33.05 -13.02 22.66
N ARG A 495 -34.20 -13.55 23.09
CA ARG A 495 -35.52 -13.12 22.61
C ARG A 495 -36.13 -12.08 23.57
N PRO A 496 -37.10 -11.26 23.12
CA PRO A 496 -37.91 -10.45 24.03
C PRO A 496 -38.51 -11.28 25.18
N GLY A 497 -38.45 -10.76 26.41
CA GLY A 497 -38.91 -11.44 27.62
C GLY A 497 -37.97 -12.52 28.19
N GLN A 498 -36.82 -12.79 27.56
CA GLN A 498 -35.83 -13.72 28.12
C GLN A 498 -34.94 -13.04 29.16
N THR A 499 -34.47 -13.82 30.12
CA THR A 499 -33.49 -13.36 31.09
C THR A 499 -32.08 -13.38 30.49
N VAL A 500 -31.40 -12.24 30.55
CA VAL A 500 -29.97 -12.05 30.34
C VAL A 500 -29.25 -12.27 31.66
N TYR A 501 -28.32 -13.22 31.72
CA TYR A 501 -27.45 -13.40 32.88
C TYR A 501 -26.08 -12.81 32.58
N PHE A 502 -25.59 -11.99 33.51
CA PHE A 502 -24.28 -11.39 33.39
C PHE A 502 -23.47 -11.54 34.68
N LYS A 503 -22.15 -11.63 34.51
CA LYS A 503 -21.17 -11.47 35.57
C LYS A 503 -20.24 -10.32 35.21
N GLY A 504 -19.89 -9.50 36.18
CA GLY A 504 -18.90 -8.44 36.03
C GLY A 504 -17.76 -8.65 37.01
N ILE A 505 -16.53 -8.34 36.61
CA ILE A 505 -15.39 -8.17 37.53
C ILE A 505 -14.93 -6.73 37.47
N MET A 506 -14.86 -6.08 38.63
CA MET A 506 -14.38 -4.71 38.77
C MET A 506 -12.96 -4.72 39.31
N ILE A 507 -12.07 -4.07 38.57
CA ILE A 507 -10.70 -3.84 38.99
C ILE A 507 -10.39 -2.35 38.93
N SER A 508 -9.52 -1.91 39.83
CA SER A 508 -8.87 -0.61 39.76
C SER A 508 -7.49 -0.83 39.14
N THR A 509 -7.23 -0.26 37.97
CA THR A 509 -6.03 -0.53 37.18
C THR A 509 -5.45 0.71 36.53
N ASP A 510 -4.11 0.78 36.52
CA ASP A 510 -3.34 1.73 35.71
C ASP A 510 -2.60 1.05 34.53
N GLY A 511 -2.92 -0.23 34.28
CA GLY A 511 -2.26 -1.10 33.31
C GLY A 511 -1.01 -1.82 33.83
N GLU A 512 -0.51 -1.52 35.03
CA GLU A 512 0.63 -2.19 35.68
C GLU A 512 0.24 -2.73 37.06
N THR A 513 -0.32 -1.86 37.90
CA THR A 513 -0.93 -2.22 39.18
C THR A 513 -2.41 -2.51 38.98
N ASN A 514 -2.86 -3.62 39.55
CA ASN A 514 -4.20 -4.15 39.35
C ASN A 514 -4.74 -4.64 40.69
N GLU A 515 -5.83 -4.03 41.15
CA GLU A 515 -6.49 -4.39 42.41
C GLU A 515 -7.94 -4.75 42.15
N ILE A 516 -8.38 -5.89 42.70
CA ILE A 516 -9.81 -6.21 42.73
C ILE A 516 -10.54 -5.21 43.63
N MET A 517 -11.80 -4.91 43.32
CA MET A 517 -12.60 -3.95 44.07
C MET A 517 -13.71 -4.67 44.85
N PRO A 518 -13.44 -5.25 46.04
CA PRO A 518 -14.46 -5.93 46.84
C PRO A 518 -15.42 -4.96 47.51
N LYS A 519 -16.64 -5.41 47.84
CA LYS A 519 -17.66 -4.65 48.60
C LYS A 519 -17.94 -3.25 48.02
N THR A 520 -17.78 -3.10 46.70
CA THR A 520 -17.94 -1.85 45.96
C THR A 520 -19.32 -1.82 45.30
N ALA A 521 -20.07 -0.75 45.52
CA ALA A 521 -21.37 -0.55 44.89
C ALA A 521 -21.19 -0.18 43.40
N THR A 522 -22.05 -0.73 42.54
CA THR A 522 -22.11 -0.41 41.10
C THR A 522 -23.54 -0.54 40.61
N LYS A 523 -23.93 0.29 39.65
CA LYS A 523 -25.22 0.23 38.97
C LYS A 523 -25.03 -0.29 37.55
N VAL A 524 -25.66 -1.41 37.24
CA VAL A 524 -25.74 -1.88 35.86
C VAL A 524 -27.07 -1.42 35.28
N THR A 525 -27.01 -0.81 34.10
CA THR A 525 -28.19 -0.31 33.38
C THR A 525 -28.31 -1.03 32.04
N LEU A 526 -29.51 -1.49 31.71
CA LEU A 526 -29.87 -2.02 30.40
C LEU A 526 -30.37 -0.88 29.52
N PHE A 527 -29.76 -0.71 28.35
CA PHE A 527 -30.18 0.21 27.30
C PHE A 527 -30.74 -0.56 26.10
N ASP A 528 -31.82 -0.03 25.51
CA ASP A 528 -32.36 -0.53 24.26
C ASP A 528 -31.54 -0.06 23.04
N VAL A 529 -31.98 -0.44 21.83
CA VAL A 529 -31.32 -0.12 20.56
C VAL A 529 -31.21 1.39 20.31
N ASN A 530 -32.11 2.20 20.89
CA ASN A 530 -32.11 3.65 20.75
C ASN A 530 -31.34 4.34 21.90
N GLN A 531 -30.56 3.59 22.68
CA GLN A 531 -29.85 4.06 23.87
C GLN A 531 -30.80 4.60 24.95
N GLN A 532 -32.06 4.15 24.96
CA GLN A 532 -33.02 4.48 26.00
C GLN A 532 -32.90 3.51 27.16
N LYS A 533 -32.93 4.05 28.37
CA LYS A 533 -32.85 3.26 29.61
C LYS A 533 -34.10 2.37 29.73
N VAL A 534 -33.89 1.06 29.84
CA VAL A 534 -34.96 0.07 30.05
C VAL A 534 -35.13 -0.24 31.54
N ALA A 535 -34.03 -0.59 32.21
CA ALA A 535 -34.01 -0.97 33.63
C ALA A 535 -32.61 -0.76 34.21
N ASP A 536 -32.50 -0.69 35.53
CA ASP A 536 -31.23 -0.70 36.25
C ASP A 536 -31.31 -1.59 37.48
N VAL A 537 -30.15 -2.10 37.92
CA VAL A 537 -30.00 -2.87 39.15
C VAL A 537 -28.78 -2.38 39.92
N ASP A 538 -29.00 -2.06 41.20
CA ASP A 538 -27.94 -1.74 42.14
C ASP A 538 -27.32 -3.04 42.67
N LEU A 539 -26.00 -3.20 42.49
CA LEU A 539 -25.23 -4.39 42.87
C LEU A 539 -24.05 -3.99 43.74
N THR A 540 -23.48 -4.98 44.44
CA THR A 540 -22.25 -4.82 45.22
C THR A 540 -21.33 -5.99 44.94
N THR A 541 -20.05 -5.72 44.69
CA THR A 541 -19.07 -6.77 44.45
C THR A 541 -18.81 -7.63 45.68
N ASN A 542 -18.52 -8.91 45.46
CA ASN A 542 -18.15 -9.87 46.49
C ASN A 542 -16.66 -9.72 46.90
N GLU A 543 -16.15 -10.65 47.72
CA GLU A 543 -14.77 -10.62 48.22
C GLU A 543 -13.70 -10.79 47.12
N TYR A 544 -14.08 -11.25 45.93
CA TYR A 544 -13.21 -11.38 44.75
C TYR A 544 -13.34 -10.23 43.75
N GLY A 545 -14.11 -9.18 44.09
CA GLY A 545 -14.34 -8.03 43.22
C GLY A 545 -15.30 -8.30 42.06
N THR A 546 -16.10 -9.37 42.14
CA THR A 546 -17.08 -9.72 41.11
C THR A 546 -18.50 -9.46 41.57
N PHE A 547 -19.40 -9.19 40.62
CA PHE A 547 -20.84 -9.11 40.84
C PHE A 547 -21.55 -9.92 39.76
N ASN A 548 -22.78 -10.34 40.03
CA ASN A 548 -23.63 -10.96 39.02
C ASN A 548 -25.06 -10.43 39.15
N GLY A 549 -25.79 -10.46 38.06
CA GLY A 549 -27.17 -10.01 38.02
C GLY A 549 -27.89 -10.56 36.81
N SER A 550 -29.13 -10.13 36.65
CA SER A 550 -29.91 -10.46 35.48
C SER A 550 -30.89 -9.35 35.12
N PHE A 551 -31.23 -9.28 33.85
CA PHE A 551 -32.31 -8.46 33.32
C PHE A 551 -33.25 -9.31 32.49
N THR A 552 -34.54 -9.01 32.54
CA THR A 552 -35.47 -9.52 31.53
C THR A 552 -35.46 -8.55 30.35
N THR A 553 -35.20 -9.05 29.14
CA THR A 553 -35.23 -8.23 27.94
C THR A 553 -36.63 -7.65 27.72
N PRO A 554 -36.73 -6.36 27.33
CA PRO A 554 -38.01 -5.70 27.16
C PRO A 554 -38.81 -6.31 25.99
N SER A 555 -40.14 -6.24 26.09
CA SER A 555 -41.07 -6.55 25.00
C SER A 555 -41.69 -5.25 24.46
N GLY A 556 -41.86 -5.14 23.15
CA GLY A 556 -42.52 -3.98 22.52
C GLY A 556 -41.61 -2.78 22.26
N VAL A 557 -40.29 -2.94 22.41
CA VAL A 557 -39.28 -1.99 21.93
C VAL A 557 -38.64 -2.50 20.64
N LEU A 558 -37.83 -1.68 19.97
CA LEU A 558 -37.10 -2.07 18.77
C LEU A 558 -36.12 -3.23 19.08
N ASN A 559 -36.21 -4.30 18.30
CA ASN A 559 -35.25 -5.41 18.34
C ASN A 559 -33.92 -4.97 17.70
N GLY A 560 -32.82 -5.56 18.16
CA GLY A 560 -31.48 -5.21 17.69
C GLY A 560 -30.42 -5.37 18.76
N GLU A 561 -29.29 -4.69 18.55
CA GLU A 561 -28.20 -4.64 19.52
C GLU A 561 -28.58 -3.78 20.73
N MET A 562 -28.67 -4.40 21.90
CA MET A 562 -28.85 -3.77 23.19
C MET A 562 -27.54 -3.81 23.97
N SER A 563 -27.45 -3.04 25.05
CA SER A 563 -26.23 -2.98 25.84
C SER A 563 -26.47 -2.97 27.35
N LEU A 564 -25.55 -3.62 28.08
CA LEU A 564 -25.39 -3.43 29.51
C LEU A 564 -24.24 -2.47 29.74
N THR A 565 -24.50 -1.43 30.51
CA THR A 565 -23.50 -0.42 30.86
C THR A 565 -23.44 -0.28 32.37
N ASN A 566 -22.24 -0.18 32.91
CA ASN A 566 -22.03 0.41 34.23
C ASN A 566 -21.16 1.66 34.11
N GLU A 567 -20.72 2.20 35.23
CA GLU A 567 -19.97 3.46 35.29
C GLU A 567 -18.67 3.43 34.46
N ASN A 568 -18.14 2.24 34.15
CA ASN A 568 -16.79 2.07 33.64
C ASN A 568 -16.67 1.16 32.39
N SER A 569 -17.77 0.58 31.90
CA SER A 569 -17.73 -0.37 30.78
C SER A 569 -19.10 -0.59 30.17
N THR A 570 -19.10 -1.09 28.95
CA THR A 570 -20.30 -1.50 28.20
C THR A 570 -20.05 -2.85 27.53
N ILE A 571 -21.06 -3.71 27.53
CA ILE A 571 -21.09 -4.93 26.72
C ILE A 571 -22.39 -4.99 25.92
N SER A 572 -22.28 -5.36 24.65
CA SER A 572 -23.42 -5.44 23.73
C SER A 572 -23.86 -6.88 23.49
N PHE A 573 -25.16 -7.06 23.29
CA PHE A 573 -25.78 -8.33 22.95
C PHE A 573 -27.00 -8.10 22.05
N SER A 574 -27.44 -9.11 21.32
CA SER A 574 -28.60 -8.99 20.42
C SER A 574 -29.89 -9.42 21.12
N VAL A 575 -30.97 -8.66 20.93
CA VAL A 575 -32.33 -9.07 21.27
C VAL A 575 -33.13 -9.15 19.98
N GLU A 576 -33.49 -10.36 19.57
CA GLU A 576 -34.12 -10.64 18.28
C GLU A 576 -35.26 -11.63 18.42
N GLU A 577 -36.26 -11.53 17.56
CA GLU A 577 -37.25 -12.59 17.38
C GLU A 577 -36.72 -13.65 16.43
N TYR A 578 -36.12 -14.71 17.01
CA TYR A 578 -35.55 -15.81 16.23
C TYR A 578 -36.13 -17.16 16.63
N LYS A 579 -36.19 -18.08 15.67
CA LYS A 579 -36.35 -19.51 15.94
C LYS A 579 -34.96 -20.15 15.98
N ARG A 580 -34.71 -21.06 16.94
CA ARG A 580 -33.39 -21.71 17.01
C ARG A 580 -33.17 -22.55 15.75
N PRO A 581 -32.02 -22.44 15.10
CA PRO A 581 -31.63 -23.29 14.00
C PRO A 581 -31.70 -24.75 14.42
N LYS A 582 -32.38 -25.57 13.63
CA LYS A 582 -32.42 -27.01 13.84
C LYS A 582 -31.27 -27.71 13.14
N PHE A 583 -30.69 -27.08 12.12
CA PHE A 583 -29.59 -27.62 11.33
C PHE A 583 -28.59 -26.54 10.93
N GLU A 584 -27.39 -26.98 10.59
CA GLU A 584 -26.32 -26.16 10.05
C GLU A 584 -25.99 -26.59 8.61
N VAL A 585 -25.41 -25.65 7.85
CA VAL A 585 -24.94 -25.88 6.49
C VAL A 585 -23.45 -25.57 6.46
N THR A 586 -22.65 -26.54 6.07
CA THR A 586 -21.19 -26.41 6.01
C THR A 586 -20.67 -26.90 4.67
N PHE A 587 -19.64 -26.25 4.14
CA PHE A 587 -18.90 -26.76 3.00
C PHE A 587 -17.74 -27.65 3.45
N ASN A 588 -17.57 -28.78 2.77
CA ASN A 588 -16.38 -29.60 2.95
C ASN A 588 -15.17 -28.90 2.29
N PRO A 589 -13.94 -29.09 2.82
CA PRO A 589 -12.74 -28.63 2.14
C PRO A 589 -12.69 -29.13 0.70
N VAL A 590 -12.38 -28.23 -0.23
CA VAL A 590 -12.26 -28.57 -1.65
C VAL A 590 -10.95 -29.31 -1.88
N MET A 591 -11.08 -30.62 -2.13
CA MET A 591 -9.96 -31.55 -2.32
C MET A 591 -9.56 -31.62 -3.81
N GLY A 592 -8.26 -31.57 -4.09
CA GLY A 592 -7.73 -31.61 -5.46
C GLY A 592 -7.19 -30.27 -5.95
N SER A 593 -6.51 -30.29 -7.09
CA SER A 593 -5.86 -29.13 -7.68
C SER A 593 -6.54 -28.80 -8.98
N TYR A 594 -6.98 -27.55 -9.11
CA TYR A 594 -7.75 -27.05 -10.24
C TYR A 594 -6.96 -25.95 -10.92
N ARG A 595 -7.10 -25.87 -12.25
CA ARG A 595 -6.63 -24.73 -13.04
C ARG A 595 -7.81 -23.97 -13.65
N LEU A 596 -7.51 -22.78 -14.14
CA LEU A 596 -8.50 -21.95 -14.81
C LEU A 596 -9.09 -22.67 -16.03
N ASN A 597 -10.39 -22.42 -16.27
CA ASN A 597 -11.25 -23.05 -17.27
C ASN A 597 -11.66 -24.51 -17.02
N GLU A 598 -11.30 -25.11 -15.88
CA GLU A 598 -11.84 -26.42 -15.49
C GLU A 598 -13.18 -26.31 -14.76
N ASN A 599 -13.94 -27.41 -14.77
CA ASN A 599 -15.15 -27.53 -13.98
C ASN A 599 -14.79 -27.97 -12.57
N ILE A 600 -15.26 -27.22 -11.58
CA ILE A 600 -15.05 -27.47 -10.16
C ILE A 600 -16.36 -27.90 -9.55
N LYS A 601 -16.30 -28.96 -8.75
CA LYS A 601 -17.43 -29.48 -7.97
C LYS A 601 -17.19 -29.26 -6.49
N VAL A 602 -18.01 -28.42 -5.88
CA VAL A 602 -17.94 -28.10 -4.45
C VAL A 602 -19.02 -28.88 -3.71
N ASN A 603 -18.64 -29.52 -2.60
CA ASN A 603 -19.51 -30.37 -1.79
C ASN A 603 -19.86 -29.66 -0.47
N GLY A 604 -21.16 -29.47 -0.21
CA GLY A 604 -21.66 -29.01 1.07
C GLY A 604 -22.55 -30.04 1.73
N VAL A 605 -22.74 -29.91 3.04
CA VAL A 605 -23.54 -30.81 3.87
C VAL A 605 -24.47 -29.99 4.74
N ALA A 606 -25.73 -30.41 4.78
CA ALA A 606 -26.75 -29.93 5.72
C ALA A 606 -27.00 -31.01 6.79
N GLN A 607 -26.80 -30.65 8.06
CA GLN A 607 -26.89 -31.57 9.19
C GLN A 607 -27.58 -30.90 10.38
N ALA A 608 -28.53 -31.60 11.01
CA ALA A 608 -29.16 -31.16 12.25
C ALA A 608 -28.13 -31.05 13.38
N TYR A 609 -28.31 -30.11 14.31
CA TYR A 609 -27.45 -29.99 15.50
C TYR A 609 -27.48 -31.25 16.40
N SER A 610 -28.50 -32.09 16.27
CA SER A 610 -28.57 -33.42 16.90
C SER A 610 -27.72 -34.49 16.21
N GLY A 611 -27.20 -34.20 15.02
CA GLY A 611 -26.42 -35.12 14.18
C GLY A 611 -27.18 -35.76 13.01
N ALA A 612 -28.49 -35.62 12.91
CA ALA A 612 -29.29 -36.18 11.80
C ALA A 612 -28.99 -35.49 10.45
N LYS A 613 -29.01 -36.24 9.33
CA LYS A 613 -28.78 -35.69 7.99
C LYS A 613 -30.07 -35.12 7.39
N ILE A 614 -29.97 -33.99 6.69
CA ILE A 614 -31.13 -33.30 6.09
C ILE A 614 -31.30 -33.75 4.64
N ASP A 615 -32.22 -34.67 4.39
CA ASP A 615 -32.53 -35.20 3.05
C ASP A 615 -33.59 -34.36 2.32
N GLY A 616 -33.46 -34.25 0.98
CA GLY A 616 -34.44 -33.60 0.12
C GLY A 616 -34.62 -32.09 0.29
N ALA A 617 -33.72 -31.39 0.99
CA ALA A 617 -33.79 -29.94 1.17
C ALA A 617 -33.41 -29.19 -0.11
N ALA A 618 -34.13 -28.12 -0.44
CA ALA A 618 -33.87 -27.32 -1.62
C ALA A 618 -32.69 -26.37 -1.39
N VAL A 619 -31.72 -26.33 -2.31
CA VAL A 619 -30.50 -25.52 -2.19
C VAL A 619 -30.45 -24.50 -3.32
N LYS A 620 -30.50 -23.20 -3.00
CA LYS A 620 -30.20 -22.13 -3.95
C LYS A 620 -28.74 -21.75 -3.83
N TYR A 621 -28.01 -21.60 -4.93
CA TYR A 621 -26.59 -21.25 -4.88
C TYR A 621 -26.21 -20.18 -5.90
N ARG A 622 -25.10 -19.51 -5.64
CA ARG A 622 -24.41 -18.62 -6.60
C ARG A 622 -22.91 -18.63 -6.37
N VAL A 623 -22.12 -18.38 -7.41
CA VAL A 623 -20.65 -18.37 -7.37
C VAL A 623 -20.14 -17.03 -7.85
N ILE A 624 -19.25 -16.38 -7.11
CA ILE A 624 -18.66 -15.07 -7.43
C ILE A 624 -17.14 -15.20 -7.51
N ARG A 625 -16.52 -14.66 -8.55
CA ARG A 625 -15.06 -14.59 -8.74
C ARG A 625 -14.51 -13.24 -8.27
N ASN A 626 -13.38 -13.29 -7.56
CA ASN A 626 -12.48 -12.18 -7.22
C ASN A 626 -11.07 -12.48 -7.71
N ALA A 627 -10.24 -11.48 -8.03
CA ALA A 627 -8.83 -11.68 -8.37
C ALA A 627 -7.90 -11.07 -7.33
N SER A 628 -6.76 -11.73 -7.10
CA SER A 628 -5.70 -11.33 -6.16
C SER A 628 -4.33 -11.59 -6.79
N PHE A 629 -3.29 -10.90 -6.29
CA PHE A 629 -1.96 -10.91 -6.91
C PHE A 629 -0.88 -11.12 -5.84
N ARG A 630 0.27 -11.70 -6.22
CA ARG A 630 1.35 -12.02 -5.27
C ARG A 630 2.05 -10.76 -4.75
N ASN A 631 2.46 -10.79 -3.48
CA ASN A 631 3.00 -9.62 -2.78
C ASN A 631 4.26 -8.99 -3.39
N TRP A 632 5.10 -9.76 -4.09
CA TRP A 632 6.33 -9.20 -4.68
C TRP A 632 6.06 -8.32 -5.92
N TYR A 633 4.87 -8.39 -6.52
CA TYR A 633 4.45 -7.45 -7.57
C TYR A 633 4.16 -6.04 -7.02
N TYR A 634 3.88 -5.89 -5.71
CA TYR A 634 3.74 -4.57 -5.10
C TYR A 634 5.04 -3.74 -5.20
N TRP A 635 6.20 -4.39 -5.24
CA TRP A 635 7.49 -3.71 -5.43
C TRP A 635 7.74 -3.23 -6.86
N LYS A 636 6.89 -3.60 -7.83
CA LYS A 636 7.00 -3.21 -9.26
C LYS A 636 6.09 -2.03 -9.65
N GLY A 637 5.26 -1.51 -8.75
CA GLY A 637 4.57 -0.21 -8.89
C GLY A 637 3.38 -0.13 -9.86
N ASN A 638 2.98 -1.22 -10.54
CA ASN A 638 1.83 -1.23 -11.45
C ASN A 638 0.92 -2.42 -11.11
N TYR A 639 -0.23 -2.17 -10.47
CA TYR A 639 -1.10 -3.20 -9.92
C TYR A 639 -2.44 -3.25 -10.70
N PRO A 640 -2.73 -4.34 -11.43
CA PRO A 640 -4.01 -4.48 -12.12
C PRO A 640 -5.18 -4.63 -11.13
N THR A 641 -6.34 -4.10 -11.51
CA THR A 641 -7.59 -4.22 -10.75
C THR A 641 -8.55 -5.16 -11.47
N SER A 642 -9.28 -6.00 -10.72
CA SER A 642 -10.35 -6.85 -11.27
C SER A 642 -11.62 -6.63 -10.46
N GLY A 643 -12.73 -6.41 -11.16
CA GLY A 643 -14.06 -6.36 -10.53
C GLY A 643 -14.56 -7.75 -10.15
N THR A 644 -15.45 -7.80 -9.16
CA THR A 644 -16.14 -9.04 -8.77
C THR A 644 -17.12 -9.48 -9.86
N MET A 645 -17.23 -10.78 -10.17
CA MET A 645 -18.11 -11.28 -11.23
C MET A 645 -18.90 -12.52 -10.79
N GLU A 646 -20.21 -12.56 -11.00
CA GLU A 646 -21.00 -13.78 -10.78
C GLU A 646 -20.76 -14.78 -11.92
N ILE A 647 -20.34 -16.01 -11.59
CA ILE A 647 -19.94 -17.09 -12.52
C ILE A 647 -21.09 -18.05 -12.82
N THR A 648 -21.95 -18.31 -11.85
CA THR A 648 -23.16 -19.11 -12.04
C THR A 648 -24.11 -18.91 -10.86
N ASN A 649 -25.38 -19.22 -11.06
CA ASN A 649 -26.38 -19.36 -10.02
C ASN A 649 -27.35 -20.50 -10.39
N GLY A 650 -28.01 -21.12 -9.41
CA GLY A 650 -28.90 -22.24 -9.67
C GLY A 650 -29.59 -22.79 -8.43
N ILE A 651 -30.30 -23.91 -8.64
CA ILE A 651 -31.00 -24.65 -7.59
C ILE A 651 -30.60 -26.14 -7.69
N THR A 652 -30.38 -26.79 -6.54
CA THR A 652 -30.14 -28.22 -6.40
C THR A 652 -30.86 -28.74 -5.14
N SER A 653 -30.66 -29.99 -4.74
CA SER A 653 -31.21 -30.54 -3.50
C SER A 653 -30.19 -31.38 -2.73
N THR A 654 -30.38 -31.54 -1.43
CA THR A 654 -29.60 -32.48 -0.63
C THR A 654 -30.03 -33.93 -0.92
N ASN A 655 -29.09 -34.87 -0.76
CA ASN A 655 -29.36 -36.31 -0.83
C ASN A 655 -29.57 -36.93 0.57
N ASP A 656 -29.73 -38.26 0.62
CA ASP A 656 -29.93 -39.06 1.83
C ASP A 656 -28.82 -38.92 2.89
N THR A 657 -27.61 -38.54 2.48
CA THR A 657 -26.49 -38.23 3.38
C THR A 657 -26.44 -36.77 3.84
N GLY A 658 -27.39 -35.95 3.41
CA GLY A 658 -27.43 -34.51 3.63
C GLY A 658 -26.48 -33.70 2.74
N ALA A 659 -25.85 -34.33 1.75
CA ALA A 659 -24.87 -33.70 0.88
C ALA A 659 -25.52 -33.03 -0.33
N PHE A 660 -24.98 -31.90 -0.78
CA PHE A 660 -25.34 -31.22 -2.01
C PHE A 660 -24.09 -30.79 -2.79
N PHE A 661 -24.26 -30.57 -4.09
CA PHE A 661 -23.15 -30.27 -4.99
C PHE A 661 -23.41 -29.00 -5.80
N VAL A 662 -22.38 -28.16 -5.91
CA VAL A 662 -22.37 -26.98 -6.77
C VAL A 662 -21.26 -27.16 -7.81
N ASP A 663 -21.65 -27.21 -9.08
CA ASP A 663 -20.75 -27.33 -10.21
C ASP A 663 -20.61 -25.98 -10.92
N PHE A 664 -19.38 -25.51 -11.16
CA PHE A 664 -19.12 -24.29 -11.92
C PHE A 664 -17.81 -24.38 -12.70
N LYS A 665 -17.68 -23.58 -13.76
CA LYS A 665 -16.42 -23.46 -14.53
C LYS A 665 -15.58 -22.31 -13.99
N ALA A 666 -14.30 -22.55 -13.68
CA ALA A 666 -13.38 -21.55 -13.12
C ALA A 666 -12.90 -20.55 -14.19
N ILE A 667 -13.79 -19.66 -14.64
CA ILE A 667 -13.52 -18.71 -15.74
C ILE A 667 -12.65 -17.54 -15.24
N PRO A 668 -11.46 -17.29 -15.80
CA PRO A 668 -10.60 -16.16 -15.43
C PRO A 668 -11.13 -14.81 -15.92
N ASP A 669 -10.53 -13.73 -15.42
CA ASP A 669 -10.69 -12.41 -16.01
C ASP A 669 -9.69 -12.24 -17.16
N LEU A 670 -10.18 -12.32 -18.40
CA LEU A 670 -9.34 -12.19 -19.59
C LEU A 670 -8.81 -10.76 -19.80
N SER A 671 -9.31 -9.76 -19.05
CA SER A 671 -8.74 -8.40 -19.09
C SER A 671 -7.38 -8.30 -18.39
N ILE A 672 -7.00 -9.32 -17.59
CA ILE A 672 -5.75 -9.36 -16.82
C ILE A 672 -4.73 -10.26 -17.54
N PRO A 673 -3.57 -9.74 -17.96
CA PRO A 673 -2.54 -10.54 -18.61
C PRO A 673 -2.01 -11.65 -17.71
N LYS A 674 -1.74 -12.84 -18.29
CA LYS A 674 -1.25 -14.01 -17.56
C LYS A 674 0.11 -13.78 -16.87
N SER A 675 0.93 -12.86 -17.37
CA SER A 675 2.25 -12.53 -16.83
C SER A 675 2.22 -11.97 -15.40
N TYR A 676 1.07 -11.44 -14.96
CA TYR A 676 0.86 -11.03 -13.57
C TYR A 676 0.63 -12.20 -12.61
N ALA A 677 0.54 -13.43 -13.12
CA ALA A 677 0.24 -14.64 -12.35
C ALA A 677 -0.92 -14.44 -11.36
N PRO A 678 -2.11 -13.95 -11.80
CA PRO A 678 -3.23 -13.70 -10.91
C PRO A 678 -3.73 -14.99 -10.26
N ASN A 679 -4.14 -14.89 -9.00
CA ASN A 679 -4.86 -15.92 -8.28
C ASN A 679 -6.34 -15.51 -8.15
N TYR A 680 -7.24 -16.34 -8.66
CA TYR A 680 -8.68 -16.08 -8.64
C TYR A 680 -9.36 -16.83 -7.50
N SER A 681 -10.13 -16.12 -6.68
CA SER A 681 -10.95 -16.70 -5.61
C SER A 681 -12.41 -16.77 -6.04
N PHE A 682 -12.99 -17.97 -6.07
CA PHE A 682 -14.39 -18.22 -6.38
C PHE A 682 -15.16 -18.48 -5.08
N THR A 683 -15.93 -17.50 -4.62
CA THR A 683 -16.81 -17.59 -3.45
C THR A 683 -18.13 -18.26 -3.85
N VAL A 684 -18.37 -19.47 -3.35
CA VAL A 684 -19.60 -20.23 -3.53
C VAL A 684 -20.52 -19.96 -2.35
N PHE A 685 -21.70 -19.41 -2.60
CA PHE A 685 -22.78 -19.22 -1.62
C PHE A 685 -23.86 -20.28 -1.82
N ALA A 686 -24.40 -20.82 -0.73
CA ALA A 686 -25.54 -21.74 -0.77
C ALA A 686 -26.54 -21.45 0.36
N ASP A 687 -27.82 -21.37 0.00
CA ASP A 687 -28.98 -21.24 0.89
C ASP A 687 -29.79 -22.53 0.84
N VAL A 688 -29.82 -23.30 1.93
CA VAL A 688 -30.48 -24.61 2.02
C VAL A 688 -31.78 -24.47 2.81
N THR A 689 -32.90 -24.87 2.23
CA THR A 689 -34.25 -24.80 2.82
C THR A 689 -34.80 -26.20 3.06
N ASP A 690 -35.09 -26.53 4.32
CA ASP A 690 -35.64 -27.84 4.71
C ASP A 690 -37.13 -27.99 4.32
N ILE A 691 -37.68 -29.20 4.52
CA ILE A 691 -39.09 -29.50 4.25
C ILE A 691 -40.08 -28.69 5.11
N ASN A 692 -39.61 -28.10 6.22
CA ASN A 692 -40.42 -27.27 7.11
C ASN A 692 -40.32 -25.78 6.77
N GLY A 693 -39.58 -25.42 5.70
CA GLY A 693 -39.38 -24.05 5.24
C GLY A 693 -38.31 -23.27 6.03
N GLU A 694 -37.47 -23.93 6.83
CA GLU A 694 -36.33 -23.32 7.53
C GLU A 694 -35.13 -23.22 6.58
N THR A 695 -34.56 -22.02 6.40
CA THR A 695 -33.44 -21.76 5.48
C THR A 695 -32.17 -21.36 6.23
N HIS A 696 -31.03 -21.97 5.89
CA HIS A 696 -29.70 -21.60 6.38
C HIS A 696 -28.70 -21.39 5.24
N SER A 697 -27.83 -20.41 5.41
CA SER A 697 -26.85 -20.00 4.41
C SER A 697 -25.43 -20.37 4.82
N SER A 698 -24.60 -20.70 3.83
CA SER A 698 -23.17 -20.96 4.03
C SER A 698 -22.37 -20.48 2.81
N GLN A 699 -21.07 -20.27 2.98
CA GLN A 699 -20.19 -19.94 1.88
C GLN A 699 -18.82 -20.62 2.01
N THR A 700 -18.15 -20.81 0.88
CA THR A 700 -16.74 -21.27 0.82
C THR A 700 -16.00 -20.59 -0.31
N ASN A 701 -14.68 -20.56 -0.24
CA ASN A 701 -13.83 -19.99 -1.28
C ASN A 701 -13.00 -21.08 -1.94
N VAL A 702 -12.95 -21.05 -3.27
CA VAL A 702 -12.08 -21.91 -4.08
C VAL A 702 -11.08 -21.04 -4.82
N ASN A 703 -9.79 -21.17 -4.50
CA ASN A 703 -8.76 -20.40 -5.20
C ASN A 703 -8.23 -21.21 -6.39
N VAL A 704 -7.98 -20.53 -7.51
CA VAL A 704 -7.53 -21.13 -8.77
C VAL A 704 -6.58 -20.16 -9.45
N ALA A 705 -5.43 -20.64 -9.92
CA ALA A 705 -4.47 -19.85 -10.70
C ALA A 705 -4.10 -20.58 -12.00
N TYR A 706 -3.18 -19.99 -12.77
CA TYR A 706 -2.61 -20.65 -13.95
C TYR A 706 -1.69 -21.82 -13.58
N THR A 707 -1.05 -21.76 -12.42
CA THR A 707 -0.35 -22.88 -11.79
C THR A 707 -1.20 -23.46 -10.67
N ALA A 708 -1.11 -24.77 -10.47
CA ALA A 708 -1.96 -25.48 -9.51
C ALA A 708 -1.29 -25.72 -8.14
N LEU A 709 0.00 -25.37 -8.02
CA LEU A 709 0.83 -25.61 -6.84
C LEU A 709 1.38 -24.30 -6.22
N ASN A 710 1.21 -24.17 -4.90
CA ASN A 710 1.89 -23.18 -4.06
C ASN A 710 3.11 -23.82 -3.40
N LEU A 711 4.29 -23.32 -3.76
CA LEU A 711 5.57 -23.68 -3.15
C LEU A 711 6.00 -22.58 -2.19
N SER A 712 6.27 -22.94 -0.93
CA SER A 712 6.77 -22.00 0.09
C SER A 712 8.02 -22.54 0.76
N ILE A 713 8.91 -21.61 1.10
CA ILE A 713 10.16 -21.84 1.84
C ILE A 713 10.06 -21.12 3.18
N ASP A 714 10.17 -21.88 4.27
CA ASP A 714 10.27 -21.39 5.64
C ASP A 714 11.73 -21.37 6.09
N ILE A 715 12.47 -20.37 5.61
CA ILE A 715 13.84 -20.08 6.03
C ILE A 715 13.85 -18.71 6.74
N PRO A 716 14.44 -18.59 7.94
CA PRO A 716 14.54 -17.30 8.62
C PRO A 716 15.47 -16.35 7.86
N GLU A 717 15.21 -15.05 7.95
CA GLU A 717 16.07 -14.01 7.35
C GLU A 717 17.51 -14.03 7.90
N MET A 718 17.69 -14.58 9.10
CA MET A 718 18.98 -14.78 9.73
C MET A 718 19.16 -16.24 10.15
N LEU A 719 20.30 -16.83 9.79
CA LEU A 719 20.63 -18.21 10.11
C LEU A 719 22.00 -18.26 10.81
N GLU A 720 22.01 -18.65 12.09
CA GLU A 720 23.26 -18.83 12.84
C GLU A 720 24.02 -20.04 12.30
N ILE A 721 25.33 -19.92 12.11
CA ILE A 721 26.20 -20.94 11.50
C ILE A 721 26.20 -22.27 12.28
N GLU A 722 26.00 -22.21 13.60
CA GLU A 722 25.88 -23.37 14.49
C GLU A 722 24.47 -23.95 14.57
N SER A 723 23.49 -23.34 13.87
CA SER A 723 22.10 -23.77 13.87
C SER A 723 21.96 -25.19 13.34
N LYS A 724 21.11 -25.97 14.01
CA LYS A 724 20.64 -27.29 13.56
C LYS A 724 19.21 -27.22 13.01
N LYS A 725 18.65 -26.02 12.83
CA LYS A 725 17.29 -25.83 12.31
C LYS A 725 17.18 -26.45 10.91
N SER A 726 16.11 -27.19 10.68
CA SER A 726 15.73 -27.61 9.34
C SER A 726 14.97 -26.48 8.65
N VAL A 727 15.13 -26.35 7.33
CA VAL A 727 14.34 -25.41 6.53
C VAL A 727 13.07 -26.09 6.08
N GLY A 728 11.93 -25.45 6.31
CA GLY A 728 10.66 -26.03 5.91
C GLY A 728 10.34 -25.80 4.44
N ILE A 729 9.93 -26.84 3.72
CA ILE A 729 9.34 -26.73 2.39
C ILE A 729 7.91 -27.24 2.46
N SER A 730 6.95 -26.38 2.14
CA SER A 730 5.53 -26.74 2.08
C SER A 730 5.02 -26.61 0.66
N THR A 731 4.31 -27.63 0.20
CA THR A 731 3.59 -27.64 -1.07
C THR A 731 2.11 -27.81 -0.82
N THR A 732 1.33 -26.82 -1.22
CA THR A 732 -0.13 -26.88 -1.11
C THR A 732 -0.73 -26.61 -2.47
N ASN A 733 -1.94 -27.09 -2.69
CA ASN A 733 -2.77 -26.58 -3.78
C ASN A 733 -3.16 -25.11 -3.49
N MET A 734 -3.93 -24.52 -4.40
CA MET A 734 -4.43 -23.14 -4.24
C MET A 734 -5.41 -22.96 -3.07
N SER A 735 -6.04 -24.04 -2.60
CA SER A 735 -6.94 -24.06 -1.43
C SER A 735 -6.21 -24.21 -0.09
N GLY A 736 -4.87 -24.20 -0.08
CA GLY A 736 -4.06 -24.37 1.13
C GLY A 736 -4.01 -25.82 1.66
N GLN A 737 -4.59 -26.77 0.93
CA GLN A 737 -4.49 -28.19 1.26
C GLN A 737 -3.17 -28.74 0.73
N PHE A 738 -2.54 -29.64 1.48
CA PHE A 738 -1.29 -30.24 1.03
C PHE A 738 -1.43 -30.96 -0.32
N GLU A 739 -0.43 -30.75 -1.15
CA GLU A 739 -0.26 -31.44 -2.41
C GLU A 739 1.14 -32.03 -2.49
N LYS A 740 1.22 -33.32 -2.81
CA LYS A 740 2.49 -34.01 -2.99
C LYS A 740 3.20 -33.45 -4.22
N ALA A 741 4.41 -32.95 -4.02
CA ALA A 741 5.30 -32.53 -5.10
C ALA A 741 6.76 -32.87 -4.76
N GLU A 742 7.56 -32.98 -5.80
CA GLU A 742 8.99 -33.20 -5.72
C GLU A 742 9.72 -32.12 -6.51
N GLY A 743 10.91 -31.78 -6.03
CA GLY A 743 11.65 -30.67 -6.60
C GLY A 743 13.06 -30.59 -6.05
N LYS A 744 13.70 -29.47 -6.33
CA LYS A 744 15.06 -29.19 -5.86
C LYS A 744 15.14 -27.86 -5.13
N VAL A 745 16.01 -27.82 -4.14
CA VAL A 745 16.48 -26.60 -3.51
C VAL A 745 17.94 -26.40 -3.83
N GLU A 746 18.29 -25.17 -4.20
CA GLU A 746 19.66 -24.71 -4.40
C GLU A 746 19.91 -23.48 -3.54
N ILE A 747 21.08 -23.41 -2.90
CA ILE A 747 21.49 -22.25 -2.10
C ILE A 747 22.82 -21.74 -2.62
N TYR A 748 22.86 -20.43 -2.90
CA TYR A 748 24.03 -19.73 -3.40
C TYR A 748 24.46 -18.65 -2.43
N LYS A 749 25.77 -18.53 -2.19
CA LYS A 749 26.34 -17.34 -1.56
C LYS A 749 26.29 -16.19 -2.56
N LEU A 750 25.81 -15.02 -2.17
CA LEU A 750 25.82 -13.85 -3.04
C LEU A 750 27.19 -13.16 -3.03
N LYS A 751 27.56 -12.56 -4.16
CA LYS A 751 28.76 -11.73 -4.27
C LYS A 751 28.44 -10.33 -3.74
N GLU A 752 28.81 -10.08 -2.49
CA GLU A 752 28.67 -8.78 -1.83
C GLU A 752 29.65 -7.75 -2.41
N PRO A 753 29.36 -6.44 -2.30
CA PRO A 753 30.32 -5.39 -2.65
C PRO A 753 31.57 -5.47 -1.79
N GLU A 754 32.74 -5.13 -2.35
CA GLU A 754 34.03 -5.25 -1.63
C GLU A 754 34.21 -4.23 -0.49
N GLN A 755 33.47 -3.12 -0.54
CA GLN A 755 33.47 -2.06 0.47
C GLN A 755 32.03 -1.69 0.85
N THR A 756 31.87 -0.95 1.94
CA THR A 756 30.56 -0.43 2.33
C THR A 756 30.20 0.82 1.55
N TYR A 757 28.93 0.96 1.17
CA TYR A 757 28.40 2.18 0.57
C TYR A 757 27.27 2.74 1.42
N ARG A 758 27.21 4.06 1.52
CA ARG A 758 26.08 4.76 2.14
C ARG A 758 24.90 4.79 1.16
N LYS A 759 23.69 4.60 1.69
CA LYS A 759 22.46 4.57 0.90
C LYS A 759 22.19 5.93 0.23
N ARG A 760 21.82 5.90 -1.06
CA ARG A 760 21.32 7.06 -1.82
C ARG A 760 20.00 7.58 -1.21
N LEU A 761 19.84 8.90 -1.12
CA LEU A 761 18.61 9.54 -0.60
C LEU A 761 17.57 9.89 -1.68
N TRP A 762 17.86 9.52 -2.93
CA TRP A 762 17.01 9.73 -4.10
C TRP A 762 17.09 8.50 -5.01
N ASP A 763 16.22 8.44 -6.01
CA ASP A 763 16.21 7.34 -6.97
C ASP A 763 17.47 7.34 -7.86
N GLN A 764 17.89 6.16 -8.31
CA GLN A 764 19.08 6.00 -9.16
C GLN A 764 18.92 6.72 -10.50
N PRO A 765 19.91 7.48 -10.98
CA PRO A 765 19.84 8.12 -12.29
C PRO A 765 19.83 7.09 -13.43
N ASP A 766 19.15 7.41 -14.52
CA ASP A 766 19.13 6.61 -15.74
C ASP A 766 20.22 7.05 -16.75
N LYS A 767 20.79 8.25 -16.59
CA LYS A 767 21.94 8.75 -17.37
C LYS A 767 23.14 9.02 -16.48
N TYR A 768 24.34 8.68 -16.96
CA TYR A 768 25.59 8.85 -16.22
C TYR A 768 26.54 9.75 -17.02
N ILE A 769 26.86 10.92 -16.47
CA ILE A 769 27.85 11.86 -17.05
C ILE A 769 29.26 11.67 -16.51
N MET A 770 29.41 10.95 -15.39
CA MET A 770 30.71 10.54 -14.84
C MET A 770 30.88 9.04 -15.08
N SER A 771 32.06 8.62 -15.53
CA SER A 771 32.39 7.20 -15.55
C SER A 771 32.40 6.62 -14.13
N GLU A 772 32.21 5.30 -13.99
CA GLU A 772 32.26 4.63 -12.70
C GLU A 772 33.56 4.91 -11.93
N THR A 773 34.70 4.96 -12.64
CA THR A 773 36.01 5.26 -12.06
C THR A 773 36.09 6.70 -11.55
N GLU A 774 35.60 7.68 -12.32
CA GLU A 774 35.57 9.08 -11.89
C GLU A 774 34.62 9.27 -10.71
N PHE A 775 33.46 8.62 -10.76
CA PHE A 775 32.48 8.64 -9.69
C PHE A 775 33.06 8.09 -8.39
N LYS A 776 33.63 6.87 -8.41
CA LYS A 776 34.24 6.25 -7.22
C LYS A 776 35.42 7.04 -6.67
N LYS A 777 36.14 7.78 -7.52
CA LYS A 777 37.20 8.69 -7.07
C LYS A 777 36.64 9.92 -6.35
N ALA A 778 35.54 10.50 -6.84
CA ALA A 778 34.91 11.68 -6.24
C ALA A 778 34.06 11.34 -5.00
N PHE A 779 33.38 10.20 -5.04
CA PHE A 779 32.38 9.76 -4.07
C PHE A 779 32.63 8.31 -3.63
N PRO A 780 33.77 8.02 -2.97
CA PRO A 780 34.21 6.65 -2.68
C PRO A 780 33.23 5.85 -1.81
N ASN A 781 32.42 6.53 -1.01
CA ASN A 781 31.47 5.92 -0.07
C ASN A 781 30.03 5.86 -0.62
N ASP A 782 29.78 6.30 -1.85
CA ASP A 782 28.45 6.42 -2.43
C ASP A 782 28.15 5.31 -3.45
N GLU A 783 26.91 4.84 -3.50
CA GLU A 783 26.43 3.92 -4.53
C GLU A 783 26.46 4.61 -5.91
N TYR A 784 27.12 3.99 -6.90
CA TYR A 784 27.08 4.44 -8.29
C TYR A 784 25.83 3.91 -8.99
N LYS A 785 25.51 2.62 -8.80
CA LYS A 785 24.30 1.96 -9.32
C LYS A 785 23.54 1.27 -8.19
N ASP A 786 23.60 -0.07 -8.19
CA ASP A 786 22.82 -1.00 -7.39
C ASP A 786 23.71 -1.80 -6.42
N GLU A 787 24.87 -1.27 -6.02
CA GLU A 787 25.85 -2.01 -5.23
C GLU A 787 25.24 -2.56 -3.93
N ASN A 788 24.34 -1.84 -3.26
CA ASN A 788 23.69 -2.34 -2.04
C ASN A 788 22.38 -3.13 -2.31
N ASN A 789 21.96 -3.30 -3.57
CA ASN A 789 20.73 -4.00 -3.92
C ASN A 789 20.95 -5.53 -3.98
N MET A 790 20.73 -6.20 -2.85
CA MET A 790 20.98 -7.64 -2.73
C MET A 790 20.22 -8.52 -3.72
N TYR A 791 19.10 -8.05 -4.27
CA TYR A 791 18.31 -8.80 -5.24
C TYR A 791 19.01 -8.89 -6.60
N LYS A 792 19.83 -7.89 -6.96
CA LYS A 792 20.63 -7.81 -8.18
C LYS A 792 22.05 -8.39 -8.02
N TRP A 793 22.44 -8.82 -6.83
CA TRP A 793 23.75 -9.43 -6.62
C TRP A 793 23.88 -10.74 -7.40
N LEU A 794 25.07 -10.92 -7.98
CA LEU A 794 25.41 -12.12 -8.71
C LEU A 794 25.42 -13.33 -7.76
N ARG A 795 24.84 -14.43 -8.21
CA ARG A 795 24.96 -15.72 -7.53
C ARG A 795 26.42 -16.14 -7.62
N GLY A 796 27.04 -16.35 -6.46
CA GLY A 796 28.40 -16.84 -6.32
C GLY A 796 28.43 -18.36 -6.23
N GLU A 797 29.16 -18.87 -5.24
CA GLU A 797 29.31 -20.31 -4.99
C GLU A 797 27.97 -20.95 -4.59
N LYS A 798 27.62 -22.06 -5.24
CA LYS A 798 26.53 -22.94 -4.79
C LYS A 798 27.03 -23.76 -3.60
N VAL A 799 26.48 -23.49 -2.42
CA VAL A 799 26.92 -24.11 -1.15
C VAL A 799 26.06 -25.29 -0.72
N TYR A 800 24.88 -25.43 -1.33
CA TYR A 800 23.94 -26.50 -1.03
C TYR A 800 23.05 -26.81 -2.22
N GLU A 801 22.77 -28.08 -2.40
CA GLU A 801 21.76 -28.59 -3.31
C GLU A 801 21.14 -29.83 -2.67
N LYS A 802 19.81 -29.92 -2.72
CA LYS A 802 19.11 -31.13 -2.28
C LYS A 802 17.76 -31.27 -2.98
N LEU A 803 17.42 -32.51 -3.31
CA LEU A 803 16.07 -32.87 -3.74
C LEU A 803 15.15 -32.99 -2.53
N PHE A 804 13.93 -32.46 -2.65
CA PHE A 804 12.88 -32.65 -1.66
C PHE A 804 11.76 -33.47 -2.26
N LYS A 805 11.07 -34.23 -1.41
CA LYS A 805 9.90 -35.00 -1.77
C LYS A 805 8.90 -34.91 -0.63
N ASN A 806 7.88 -34.09 -0.85
CA ASN A 806 6.96 -33.75 0.23
C ASN A 806 5.99 -34.92 0.44
N GLU A 807 5.92 -35.41 1.68
CA GLU A 807 4.99 -36.45 2.09
C GLU A 807 4.19 -35.97 3.30
N SER A 808 2.92 -36.36 3.38
CA SER A 808 2.09 -35.97 4.52
C SER A 808 2.47 -36.77 5.76
N ILE A 809 2.92 -36.10 6.83
CA ILE A 809 3.19 -36.75 8.13
C ILE A 809 2.03 -36.42 9.07
N LYS A 810 1.35 -37.46 9.59
CA LYS A 810 0.35 -37.28 10.66
C LYS A 810 1.07 -37.19 12.00
N ASN A 811 1.04 -36.03 12.65
CA ASN A 811 1.53 -35.87 14.01
C ASN A 811 0.46 -36.40 14.99
N THR A 812 0.77 -37.50 15.67
CA THR A 812 -0.15 -38.19 16.60
C THR A 812 -0.37 -37.44 17.91
N ALA A 813 0.44 -36.42 18.24
CA ALA A 813 0.33 -35.67 19.49
C ALA A 813 -0.56 -34.41 19.40
N SER A 814 -0.61 -33.73 18.25
CA SER A 814 -1.30 -32.43 18.09
C SER A 814 -2.65 -32.51 17.37
N LYS A 815 -3.03 -33.67 16.81
CA LYS A 815 -4.14 -33.80 15.82
C LYS A 815 -4.03 -32.82 14.63
N SER A 816 -2.88 -32.19 14.43
CA SER A 816 -2.59 -31.34 13.27
C SER A 816 -1.74 -32.09 12.26
N ILE A 817 -1.96 -31.78 10.99
CA ILE A 817 -1.19 -32.28 9.87
C ILE A 817 0.00 -31.31 9.71
N GLU A 818 1.18 -31.67 10.23
CA GLU A 818 2.42 -30.94 9.95
C GLU A 818 2.99 -31.46 8.64
N ILE A 819 2.91 -30.67 7.58
CA ILE A 819 3.47 -31.07 6.28
C ILE A 819 4.57 -30.12 5.90
N ILE A 820 5.77 -30.58 6.21
CA ILE A 820 7.02 -29.93 5.89
C ILE A 820 8.00 -31.06 5.57
N ASP A 821 8.41 -31.21 4.31
CA ASP A 821 9.70 -31.86 4.10
C ASP A 821 10.74 -30.89 4.62
N SER A 822 11.41 -31.27 5.69
CA SER A 822 12.37 -30.41 6.36
C SER A 822 13.73 -30.68 5.70
N VAL A 823 14.20 -29.71 4.91
CA VAL A 823 15.53 -29.77 4.32
C VAL A 823 16.54 -29.42 5.40
N LYS A 824 17.15 -30.47 5.97
CA LYS A 824 18.24 -30.32 6.93
C LYS A 824 19.53 -29.90 6.22
N ILE A 825 19.96 -28.67 6.44
CA ILE A 825 21.25 -28.17 5.96
C ILE A 825 22.35 -28.81 6.81
N THR A 826 23.05 -29.80 6.26
CA THR A 826 24.03 -30.61 7.01
C THR A 826 25.43 -29.99 7.07
N ASN A 827 25.75 -29.09 6.14
CA ASN A 827 27.07 -28.48 5.99
C ASN A 827 27.11 -27.00 6.38
N LEU A 828 26.10 -26.47 7.07
CA LEU A 828 26.01 -25.03 7.41
C LEU A 828 27.28 -24.51 8.11
N LYS A 829 27.89 -25.33 8.99
CA LYS A 829 29.13 -24.98 9.71
C LYS A 829 30.33 -24.67 8.83
N SER A 830 30.37 -25.21 7.60
CA SER A 830 31.46 -24.95 6.66
C SER A 830 31.23 -23.70 5.82
N TRP A 831 30.07 -23.05 5.95
CA TRP A 831 29.74 -21.87 5.16
C TRP A 831 30.42 -20.65 5.74
N LYS A 832 30.73 -19.69 4.87
CA LYS A 832 31.25 -18.40 5.30
C LYS A 832 30.09 -17.51 5.76
N GLN A 833 30.34 -16.59 6.68
CA GLN A 833 29.37 -15.53 6.94
C GLN A 833 29.09 -14.73 5.65
N GLY A 834 27.87 -14.25 5.48
CA GLY A 834 27.46 -13.51 4.29
C GLY A 834 25.98 -13.60 3.98
N VAL A 835 25.57 -12.94 2.90
CA VAL A 835 24.21 -13.01 2.36
C VAL A 835 24.09 -14.16 1.34
N TYR A 836 22.96 -14.86 1.40
CA TYR A 836 22.65 -16.05 0.62
C TYR A 836 21.27 -15.92 -0.04
N VAL A 837 21.08 -16.66 -1.12
CA VAL A 837 19.78 -16.86 -1.76
C VAL A 837 19.47 -18.36 -1.83
N MET A 838 18.27 -18.74 -1.42
CA MET A 838 17.70 -20.08 -1.56
C MET A 838 16.63 -20.04 -2.64
N GLU A 839 16.75 -20.92 -3.64
CA GLU A 839 15.77 -21.09 -4.71
C GLU A 839 15.19 -22.50 -4.63
N ALA A 840 13.87 -22.60 -4.52
CA ALA A 840 13.15 -23.87 -4.63
C ALA A 840 12.43 -23.93 -5.98
N HIS A 841 12.55 -25.08 -6.66
CA HIS A 841 11.96 -25.34 -7.96
C HIS A 841 11.18 -26.64 -7.91
N SER A 842 9.96 -26.62 -8.42
CA SER A 842 9.06 -27.76 -8.52
C SER A 842 8.27 -27.66 -9.82
N LYS A 843 7.51 -28.72 -10.13
CA LYS A 843 6.43 -28.66 -11.11
C LYS A 843 5.10 -28.90 -10.43
N ASP A 844 4.04 -28.30 -10.97
CA ASP A 844 2.68 -28.66 -10.56
C ASP A 844 2.22 -29.97 -11.26
N ILE A 845 1.00 -30.42 -10.95
CA ILE A 845 0.43 -31.65 -11.53
C ILE A 845 0.21 -31.58 -13.05
N TYR A 846 0.24 -30.39 -13.65
CA TYR A 846 0.09 -30.16 -15.08
C TYR A 846 1.44 -29.99 -15.79
N GLY A 847 2.55 -30.01 -15.04
CA GLY A 847 3.91 -29.88 -15.56
C GLY A 847 4.40 -28.44 -15.70
N GLU A 848 3.64 -27.45 -15.21
CA GLU A 848 4.04 -26.04 -15.20
C GLU A 848 5.12 -25.80 -14.13
N ASP A 849 6.12 -24.98 -14.47
CA ASP A 849 7.23 -24.69 -13.57
C ASP A 849 6.77 -23.75 -12.42
N VAL A 850 7.10 -24.15 -11.18
CA VAL A 850 6.82 -23.37 -9.97
C VAL A 850 8.13 -23.08 -9.25
N LYS A 851 8.39 -21.79 -9.01
CA LYS A 851 9.62 -21.30 -8.38
C LYS A 851 9.31 -20.42 -7.16
N GLU A 852 10.11 -20.57 -6.11
CA GLU A 852 10.14 -19.69 -4.93
C GLU A 852 11.58 -19.27 -4.59
N ILE A 853 11.78 -18.02 -4.20
CA ILE A 853 13.12 -17.43 -3.91
C ILE A 853 13.09 -16.74 -2.55
N LYS A 854 14.05 -17.05 -1.68
CA LYS A 854 14.26 -16.39 -0.38
C LYS A 854 15.71 -15.94 -0.20
N TYR A 855 15.89 -14.76 0.39
CA TYR A 855 17.19 -14.19 0.71
C TYR A 855 17.39 -14.20 2.23
N PHE A 856 18.57 -14.57 2.71
CA PHE A 856 18.87 -14.65 4.14
C PHE A 856 20.36 -14.40 4.42
N THR A 857 20.70 -14.07 5.66
CA THR A 857 22.08 -13.83 6.09
C THR A 857 22.56 -14.95 7.01
N VAL A 858 23.71 -15.55 6.70
CA VAL A 858 24.40 -16.49 7.57
C VAL A 858 25.38 -15.71 8.44
N TYR A 859 25.27 -15.87 9.75
CA TYR A 859 26.10 -15.17 10.73
C TYR A 859 26.66 -16.13 11.77
N SER A 860 27.64 -15.66 12.54
CA SER A 860 28.18 -16.36 13.72
C SER A 860 28.10 -15.44 14.92
N ALA A 861 27.24 -15.74 15.89
CA ALA A 861 27.09 -14.97 17.12
C ALA A 861 28.40 -14.92 17.92
N LYS A 862 29.20 -15.99 17.89
CA LYS A 862 30.52 -16.06 18.55
C LYS A 862 31.65 -15.40 17.76
N GLY A 863 31.42 -15.13 16.47
CA GLY A 863 32.38 -14.46 15.60
C GLY A 863 32.58 -13.00 15.98
N LYS A 864 33.77 -12.46 15.69
CA LYS A 864 34.07 -11.03 15.87
C LYS A 864 33.73 -10.20 14.63
N ASP A 865 33.64 -10.83 13.46
CA ASP A 865 33.38 -10.14 12.21
C ASP A 865 31.87 -10.00 11.97
N ALA A 866 31.43 -8.80 11.57
CA ALA A 866 30.08 -8.61 11.05
C ALA A 866 29.86 -9.50 9.80
N PRO A 867 28.66 -10.07 9.61
CA PRO A 867 28.44 -11.11 8.60
C PRO A 867 28.32 -10.58 7.17
N SER A 868 27.98 -9.31 6.97
CA SER A 868 27.83 -8.69 5.64
C SER A 868 28.56 -7.35 5.55
N ASN A 869 28.84 -6.89 4.33
CA ASN A 869 29.46 -5.59 4.03
C ASN A 869 28.47 -4.42 4.17
N LYS A 870 27.89 -4.30 5.37
CA LYS A 870 26.98 -3.23 5.77
C LYS A 870 27.61 -2.30 6.79
N ILE A 871 27.20 -1.03 6.74
CA ILE A 871 27.64 0.00 7.70
C ILE A 871 27.01 -0.25 9.06
N GLU A 872 25.74 -0.62 9.09
CA GLU A 872 24.98 -0.97 10.29
C GLU A 872 24.62 -2.45 10.32
N TRP A 873 24.81 -3.08 11.48
CA TRP A 873 24.39 -4.45 11.75
C TRP A 873 23.76 -4.48 13.14
N PHE A 874 22.43 -4.40 13.23
CA PHE A 874 21.69 -4.39 14.50
C PHE A 874 20.62 -5.47 14.49
N ASN A 875 20.79 -6.51 15.31
CA ASN A 875 19.93 -7.68 15.30
C ASN A 875 19.53 -8.13 16.70
N ASN A 876 18.26 -8.49 16.82
CA ASN A 876 17.70 -9.14 18.00
C ASN A 876 17.88 -10.66 17.83
N LEU A 877 18.65 -11.31 18.71
CA LEU A 877 18.89 -12.76 18.64
C LEU A 877 17.84 -13.56 19.43
N ASN A 878 16.84 -12.89 20.02
CA ASN A 878 15.83 -13.53 20.84
C ASN A 878 14.63 -13.95 19.97
N ASP A 879 14.56 -15.24 19.62
CA ASP A 879 13.51 -15.82 18.77
C ASP A 879 12.15 -15.99 19.48
N THR A 880 12.11 -15.87 20.81
CA THR A 880 10.91 -16.06 21.64
C THR A 880 10.84 -15.02 22.76
N PRO A 881 9.65 -14.75 23.32
CA PRO A 881 9.53 -13.91 24.52
C PRO A 881 10.40 -14.41 25.67
N LEU A 882 11.05 -13.51 26.39
CA LEU A 882 12.03 -13.84 27.42
C LEU A 882 11.41 -13.89 28.81
N GLU A 883 11.94 -14.77 29.65
CA GLU A 883 11.55 -14.89 31.06
C GLU A 883 12.62 -14.28 31.99
N PRO A 884 12.24 -13.73 33.15
CA PRO A 884 13.15 -13.39 34.23
C PRO A 884 14.09 -14.55 34.59
N GLY A 885 15.36 -14.22 34.85
CA GLY A 885 16.45 -15.18 35.01
C GLY A 885 17.19 -15.53 33.71
N THR A 886 16.63 -15.18 32.54
CA THR A 886 17.32 -15.30 31.25
C THR A 886 18.06 -14.01 30.88
N LYS A 887 18.66 -13.95 29.69
CA LYS A 887 19.35 -12.78 29.16
C LYS A 887 18.84 -12.47 27.77
N ALA A 888 18.52 -11.21 27.49
CA ALA A 888 18.35 -10.75 26.11
C ALA A 888 19.71 -10.65 25.45
N GLN A 889 19.83 -11.21 24.23
CA GLN A 889 21.03 -11.11 23.42
C GLN A 889 20.78 -10.25 22.18
N LEU A 890 21.52 -9.16 22.06
CA LEU A 890 21.46 -8.24 20.93
C LEU A 890 22.82 -8.22 20.23
N LEU A 891 22.85 -8.47 18.93
CA LEU A 891 24.08 -8.46 18.14
C LEU A 891 24.19 -7.13 17.41
N ILE A 892 25.22 -6.35 17.75
CA ILE A 892 25.51 -5.07 17.12
C ILE A 892 26.85 -5.11 16.39
N GLY A 893 26.98 -4.47 15.25
CA GLY A 893 28.21 -4.51 14.47
C GLY A 893 28.29 -3.47 13.37
N SER A 894 29.48 -3.32 12.83
CA SER A 894 29.76 -2.49 11.66
C SER A 894 31.00 -3.00 10.93
N LYS A 895 31.01 -2.86 9.60
CA LYS A 895 32.22 -3.04 8.77
C LYS A 895 33.06 -1.77 8.63
N GLU A 896 32.62 -0.68 9.22
CA GLU A 896 33.37 0.57 9.28
C GLU A 896 34.30 0.61 10.52
N GLU A 897 35.33 1.44 10.43
CA GLU A 897 36.22 1.75 11.57
C GLU A 897 35.71 2.96 12.34
N ASN A 898 36.05 3.00 13.63
CA ASN A 898 35.77 4.09 14.57
C ASN A 898 34.30 4.49 14.61
N VAL A 899 33.41 3.49 14.65
CA VAL A 899 31.96 3.72 14.78
C VAL A 899 31.59 3.79 16.25
N ASN A 900 31.11 4.96 16.68
CA ASN A 900 30.71 5.20 18.06
C ASN A 900 29.18 5.11 18.20
N VAL A 901 28.67 3.99 18.71
CA VAL A 901 27.23 3.73 18.82
C VAL A 901 26.70 4.21 20.16
N LEU A 902 25.79 5.18 20.15
CA LEU A 902 24.94 5.50 21.29
C LEU A 902 24.02 4.32 21.59
N TYR A 903 24.08 3.81 22.81
CA TYR A 903 23.27 2.71 23.32
C TYR A 903 22.45 3.18 24.52
N GLU A 904 21.13 3.10 24.42
CA GLU A 904 20.22 3.48 25.50
C GLU A 904 19.24 2.34 25.84
N ILE A 905 18.89 2.23 27.11
CA ILE A 905 17.76 1.41 27.56
C ILE A 905 16.66 2.35 28.04
N GLU A 906 15.51 2.30 27.37
CA GLU A 906 14.29 2.97 27.74
C GLU A 906 13.36 2.00 28.49
N TYR A 907 12.92 2.41 29.68
CA TYR A 907 11.97 1.67 30.49
C TYR A 907 11.05 2.64 31.22
N LYS A 908 9.73 2.47 31.06
CA LYS A 908 8.69 3.28 31.70
C LYS A 908 8.89 4.80 31.56
N ASN A 909 9.03 5.27 30.31
CA ASN A 909 9.25 6.68 29.93
C ASN A 909 10.55 7.30 30.48
N ALA A 910 11.53 6.48 30.85
CA ALA A 910 12.82 6.95 31.33
C ALA A 910 13.97 6.22 30.62
N ILE A 911 15.04 6.96 30.32
CA ILE A 911 16.30 6.36 29.90
C ILE A 911 17.05 5.93 31.16
N ILE A 912 17.04 4.63 31.44
CA ILE A 912 17.64 4.05 32.65
C ILE A 912 19.12 3.69 32.45
N LYS A 913 19.58 3.62 31.20
CA LYS A 913 20.99 3.42 30.83
C LYS A 913 21.30 4.17 29.55
N LYS A 914 22.49 4.78 29.50
CA LYS A 914 23.01 5.54 28.35
C LYS A 914 24.53 5.39 28.29
N ASP A 915 25.03 4.68 27.29
CA ASP A 915 26.46 4.43 27.09
C ASP A 915 26.85 4.55 25.60
N PHE A 916 28.15 4.53 25.33
CA PHE A 916 28.71 4.51 23.99
C PHE A 916 29.49 3.22 23.74
N ILE A 917 29.30 2.63 22.56
CA ILE A 917 29.95 1.38 22.15
C ILE A 917 30.81 1.66 20.92
N LEU A 918 32.13 1.56 21.10
CA LEU A 918 33.08 1.65 20.00
C LEU A 918 33.14 0.32 19.22
N LEU A 919 32.91 0.41 17.91
CA LEU A 919 33.05 -0.66 16.93
C LEU A 919 34.15 -0.30 15.93
N ASN A 920 35.06 -1.25 15.69
CA ASN A 920 36.15 -1.15 14.74
C ASN A 920 36.14 -2.41 13.88
N LYS A 921 35.45 -2.40 12.73
CA LYS A 921 35.32 -3.56 11.83
C LYS A 921 34.93 -4.86 12.55
N GLN A 922 33.99 -4.76 13.48
CA GLN A 922 33.64 -5.85 14.37
C GLN A 922 32.15 -5.85 14.71
N GLN A 923 31.70 -6.97 15.29
CA GLN A 923 30.44 -7.09 15.99
C GLN A 923 30.65 -7.45 17.47
N LYS A 924 29.65 -7.17 18.29
CA LYS A 924 29.61 -7.44 19.73
C LYS A 924 28.21 -7.90 20.11
N ILE A 925 28.12 -8.87 21.02
CA ILE A 925 26.88 -9.22 21.69
C ILE A 925 26.74 -8.33 22.92
N ILE A 926 25.56 -7.72 23.06
CA ILE A 926 25.11 -7.08 24.28
C ILE A 926 24.17 -8.04 24.98
N GLU A 927 24.52 -8.43 26.20
CA GLU A 927 23.67 -9.22 27.07
C GLU A 927 23.00 -8.34 28.11
N ILE A 928 21.68 -8.41 28.20
CA ILE A 928 20.89 -7.67 29.20
C ILE A 928 20.18 -8.71 30.07
N PRO A 929 20.51 -8.82 31.38
CA PRO A 929 19.82 -9.74 32.27
C PRO A 929 18.35 -9.35 32.42
N ILE A 930 17.47 -10.35 32.35
CA ILE A 930 16.04 -10.15 32.51
C ILE A 930 15.68 -10.40 33.98
N GLU A 931 15.08 -9.39 34.60
CA GLU A 931 14.62 -9.42 35.99
C GLU A 931 13.08 -9.33 36.01
N GLU A 932 12.45 -9.66 37.14
CA GLU A 932 10.98 -9.57 37.28
C GLU A 932 10.45 -8.15 37.04
N LYS A 933 11.24 -7.11 37.32
CA LYS A 933 10.84 -5.73 37.01
C LYS A 933 10.68 -5.48 35.50
N HIS A 934 11.35 -6.24 34.63
CA HIS A 934 11.30 -6.03 33.18
C HIS A 934 10.02 -6.57 32.52
N ARG A 935 9.12 -7.22 33.27
CA ARG A 935 7.80 -7.63 32.78
C ARG A 935 7.07 -6.45 32.16
N GLY A 936 6.41 -6.69 31.04
CA GLY A 936 5.76 -5.63 30.25
C GLY A 936 6.70 -4.90 29.31
N ASN A 937 7.84 -5.50 28.94
CA ASN A 937 8.79 -5.02 27.93
C ASN A 937 9.62 -3.80 28.32
N PHE A 938 10.74 -3.64 27.61
CA PHE A 938 11.55 -2.42 27.58
C PHE A 938 12.13 -2.25 26.17
N VAL A 939 12.63 -1.06 25.84
CA VAL A 939 13.16 -0.75 24.51
C VAL A 939 14.64 -0.43 24.60
N VAL A 940 15.39 -0.91 23.61
CA VAL A 940 16.81 -0.63 23.45
C VAL A 940 17.01 0.19 22.19
N HIS A 941 17.67 1.34 22.31
CA HIS A 941 17.96 2.24 21.20
C HIS A 941 19.44 2.16 20.83
N PHE A 942 19.70 2.07 19.52
CA PHE A 942 21.03 2.22 18.93
C PHE A 942 21.02 3.39 17.95
N LEU A 943 22.06 4.22 17.99
CA LEU A 943 22.23 5.34 17.06
C LEU A 943 23.70 5.65 16.82
N PHE A 944 24.10 5.88 15.58
CA PHE A 944 25.37 6.53 15.25
C PHE A 944 25.30 7.29 13.93
N VAL A 945 26.29 8.15 13.70
CA VAL A 945 26.48 8.89 12.45
C VAL A 945 27.78 8.44 11.78
N LYS A 946 27.75 8.23 10.47
CA LYS A 946 28.94 7.92 9.66
C LYS A 946 28.72 8.40 8.22
N ASN A 947 29.72 9.01 7.60
CA ASN A 947 29.72 9.43 6.20
C ASN A 947 28.46 10.25 5.80
N ASN A 948 28.05 11.20 6.65
CA ASN A 948 26.85 12.02 6.46
C ASN A 948 25.54 11.21 6.37
N ARG A 949 25.49 10.07 7.06
CA ARG A 949 24.27 9.28 7.28
C ARG A 949 24.12 8.95 8.75
N ILE A 950 22.86 8.87 9.15
CA ILE A 950 22.45 8.37 10.45
C ILE A 950 22.02 6.91 10.33
N TYR A 951 22.42 6.11 11.31
CA TYR A 951 22.04 4.71 11.43
C TYR A 951 21.43 4.51 12.81
N ARG A 952 20.18 4.05 12.86
CA ARG A 952 19.48 3.80 14.12
C ARG A 952 18.66 2.51 14.10
N LYS A 953 18.44 1.95 15.28
CA LYS A 953 17.54 0.80 15.48
C LYS A 953 16.95 0.82 16.89
N ASP A 954 15.63 0.68 16.95
CA ASP A 954 14.91 0.45 18.20
C ASP A 954 14.53 -1.03 18.27
N ILE A 955 14.86 -1.69 19.38
CA ILE A 955 14.56 -3.10 19.63
C ILE A 955 13.71 -3.21 20.89
N ILE A 956 12.48 -3.71 20.73
CA ILE A 956 11.60 -4.05 21.84
C ILE A 956 12.01 -5.43 22.36
N VAL A 957 12.37 -5.51 23.64
CA VAL A 957 12.63 -6.77 24.33
C VAL A 957 11.32 -7.24 24.98
N ASN A 958 10.76 -8.33 24.46
CA ASN A 958 9.48 -8.87 24.93
C ASN A 958 9.65 -9.70 26.20
N VAL A 959 9.00 -9.28 27.29
CA VAL A 959 9.00 -9.96 28.59
C VAL A 959 7.55 -10.06 29.08
N PRO A 960 6.84 -11.16 28.76
CA PRO A 960 5.39 -11.27 28.98
C PRO A 960 5.04 -11.47 30.45
N TYR A 961 3.79 -11.22 30.86
CA TYR A 961 3.30 -11.47 32.22
C TYR A 961 2.87 -12.93 32.46
N THR A 962 3.66 -13.89 32.00
CA THR A 962 3.35 -15.33 32.12
C THR A 962 3.29 -15.80 33.58
N ASN A 963 3.90 -15.08 34.52
CA ASN A 963 3.74 -15.33 35.96
C ASN A 963 2.33 -15.05 36.49
N LYS A 964 1.44 -14.49 35.65
CA LYS A 964 0.03 -14.22 35.95
C LYS A 964 -0.94 -15.15 35.21
N GLU A 965 -0.43 -16.06 34.38
CA GLU A 965 -1.24 -17.04 33.65
C GLU A 965 -1.65 -18.21 34.56
N LEU A 966 -2.84 -18.74 34.31
CA LEU A 966 -3.40 -19.91 34.97
C LEU A 966 -3.50 -21.05 33.95
N ASP A 967 -3.07 -22.25 34.33
CA ASP A 967 -3.28 -23.49 33.58
C ASP A 967 -4.61 -24.12 34.01
N ILE A 968 -5.55 -24.25 33.06
CA ILE A 968 -6.90 -24.75 33.28
C ILE A 968 -7.11 -25.99 32.40
N SER A 969 -7.44 -27.12 33.02
CA SER A 969 -7.68 -28.39 32.30
C SER A 969 -8.84 -29.18 32.90
N PHE A 970 -9.49 -30.01 32.08
CA PHE A 970 -10.51 -30.95 32.55
C PHE A 970 -9.87 -32.26 33.00
N GLU A 971 -10.18 -32.71 34.22
CA GLU A 971 -9.89 -34.07 34.69
C GLU A 971 -10.99 -35.06 34.28
N THR A 972 -12.25 -34.61 34.26
CA THR A 972 -13.38 -35.37 33.72
C THR A 972 -14.21 -34.50 32.80
N PHE A 973 -14.44 -34.98 31.57
CA PHE A 973 -15.33 -34.34 30.60
C PHE A 973 -15.90 -35.38 29.63
N ARG A 974 -17.22 -35.52 29.60
CA ARG A 974 -17.92 -36.33 28.61
C ARG A 974 -18.48 -35.45 27.50
N ASN A 975 -18.12 -35.75 26.25
CA ASN A 975 -18.53 -34.97 25.08
C ASN A 975 -19.86 -35.43 24.44
N LYS A 976 -20.55 -36.43 25.01
CA LYS A 976 -21.86 -36.94 24.55
C LYS A 976 -22.71 -37.34 25.76
N LEU A 977 -23.93 -36.81 25.83
CA LEU A 977 -24.87 -37.01 26.93
C LEU A 977 -26.28 -37.26 26.39
N LEU A 978 -27.10 -37.98 27.15
CA LEU A 978 -28.53 -38.08 26.89
C LEU A 978 -29.27 -36.86 27.47
N PRO A 979 -30.41 -36.44 26.89
CA PRO A 979 -31.21 -35.35 27.44
C PRO A 979 -31.61 -35.62 28.90
N GLY A 980 -31.32 -34.67 29.79
CA GLY A 980 -31.62 -34.77 31.23
C GLY A 980 -30.64 -35.63 32.05
N GLU A 981 -29.60 -36.19 31.42
CA GLU A 981 -28.54 -36.91 32.12
C GLU A 981 -27.75 -35.97 33.04
N LYS A 982 -27.44 -36.44 34.26
CA LYS A 982 -26.61 -35.70 35.20
C LYS A 982 -25.13 -35.95 34.86
N GLU A 983 -24.35 -34.89 34.74
CA GLU A 983 -22.91 -34.95 34.45
C GLU A 983 -22.13 -34.12 35.49
N GLU A 984 -20.93 -34.58 35.83
CA GLU A 984 -19.99 -33.88 36.72
C GLU A 984 -18.68 -33.59 35.99
N TRP A 985 -18.33 -32.30 35.89
CA TRP A 985 -17.04 -31.86 35.36
C TRP A 985 -16.06 -31.57 36.48
N LYS A 986 -14.89 -32.21 36.42
CA LYS A 986 -13.76 -31.88 37.30
C LYS A 986 -12.76 -31.05 36.54
N ILE A 987 -12.47 -29.87 37.07
CA ILE A 987 -11.55 -28.90 36.47
C ILE A 987 -10.38 -28.69 37.41
N LYS A 988 -9.18 -28.72 36.85
CA LYS A 988 -7.93 -28.51 37.55
C LYS A 988 -7.36 -27.15 37.18
N LEU A 989 -7.07 -26.36 38.22
CA LEU A 989 -6.50 -25.03 38.15
C LEU A 989 -5.10 -25.06 38.78
N ARG A 990 -4.10 -24.61 38.02
CA ARG A 990 -2.71 -24.51 38.48
C ARG A 990 -2.13 -23.16 38.10
N ASP A 991 -1.21 -22.65 38.91
CA ASP A 991 -0.36 -21.55 38.48
C ASP A 991 0.79 -22.06 37.59
N LYS A 992 1.63 -21.15 37.10
CA LYS A 992 2.80 -21.52 36.29
C LYS A 992 3.82 -22.41 37.03
N LYS A 993 3.83 -22.42 38.37
CA LYS A 993 4.70 -23.29 39.18
C LYS A 993 4.10 -24.68 39.38
N GLY A 994 2.84 -24.88 38.98
CA GLY A 994 2.08 -26.12 39.15
C GLY A 994 1.37 -26.22 40.50
N ASP A 995 1.43 -25.15 41.31
CA ASP A 995 0.79 -25.08 42.62
C ASP A 995 -0.72 -24.87 42.47
N LYS A 996 -1.47 -25.35 43.47
CA LYS A 996 -2.92 -25.13 43.53
C LYS A 996 -3.18 -23.66 43.84
N VAL A 997 -4.09 -23.07 43.08
CA VAL A 997 -4.48 -21.67 43.21
C VAL A 997 -5.94 -21.59 43.65
N ALA A 998 -6.21 -20.74 44.64
CA ALA A 998 -7.56 -20.34 44.97
C ALA A 998 -8.02 -19.32 43.93
N ALA A 999 -9.09 -19.64 43.20
CA ALA A 999 -9.64 -18.78 42.16
C ALA A 999 -11.17 -18.79 42.22
N GLU A 1000 -11.78 -17.67 41.86
CA GLU A 1000 -13.20 -17.65 41.53
C GLU A 1000 -13.37 -18.09 40.07
N MET A 1001 -14.33 -18.98 39.82
CA MET A 1001 -14.60 -19.50 38.50
C MET A 1001 -16.01 -19.10 38.04
N VAL A 1002 -16.14 -18.83 36.75
CA VAL A 1002 -17.43 -18.77 36.04
C VAL A 1002 -17.36 -19.69 34.83
N ALA A 1003 -18.43 -20.43 34.58
CA ALA A 1003 -18.59 -21.26 33.41
C ALA A 1003 -19.92 -20.88 32.73
N THR A 1004 -19.94 -20.90 31.40
CA THR A 1004 -21.17 -20.75 30.61
C THR A 1004 -21.36 -21.95 29.71
N MET A 1005 -22.62 -22.32 29.50
CA MET A 1005 -23.05 -23.35 28.56
C MET A 1005 -24.34 -22.84 27.90
N TYR A 1006 -24.36 -22.81 26.58
CA TYR A 1006 -25.54 -22.45 25.80
C TYR A 1006 -25.64 -23.32 24.55
N ASP A 1007 -26.77 -23.24 23.88
CA ASP A 1007 -27.09 -24.01 22.67
C ASP A 1007 -26.24 -23.52 21.48
N ALA A 1008 -25.41 -24.39 20.91
CA ALA A 1008 -24.48 -24.05 19.81
C ALA A 1008 -25.21 -23.49 18.57
N SER A 1009 -26.50 -23.77 18.39
CA SER A 1009 -27.30 -23.19 17.31
C SER A 1009 -27.38 -21.66 17.37
N LEU A 1010 -27.13 -21.05 18.53
CA LEU A 1010 -27.13 -19.60 18.69
C LEU A 1010 -25.91 -18.93 18.05
N ASP A 1011 -24.80 -19.65 17.88
CA ASP A 1011 -23.59 -19.11 17.23
C ASP A 1011 -23.80 -18.82 15.75
N ALA A 1012 -24.80 -19.46 15.12
CA ALA A 1012 -25.21 -19.14 13.75
C ALA A 1012 -25.75 -17.70 13.62
N PHE A 1013 -26.25 -17.10 14.70
CA PHE A 1013 -26.70 -15.71 14.71
C PHE A 1013 -25.66 -14.77 15.32
N ARG A 1014 -25.14 -15.11 16.51
CA ARG A 1014 -24.18 -14.29 17.24
C ARG A 1014 -23.33 -15.16 18.16
N PRO A 1015 -22.08 -15.44 17.78
CA PRO A 1015 -21.14 -16.18 18.63
C PRO A 1015 -20.95 -15.50 19.99
N ASN A 1016 -20.91 -16.28 21.07
CA ASN A 1016 -20.53 -15.77 22.38
C ASN A 1016 -19.03 -16.02 22.61
N ALA A 1017 -18.21 -14.97 22.53
CA ALA A 1017 -16.79 -15.05 22.78
C ALA A 1017 -16.39 -14.05 23.87
N TRP A 1018 -15.79 -14.56 24.95
CA TRP A 1018 -15.11 -13.72 25.92
C TRP A 1018 -13.73 -13.33 25.36
N SER A 1019 -13.25 -12.12 25.67
CA SER A 1019 -11.92 -11.70 25.24
C SER A 1019 -10.86 -12.67 25.77
N GLN A 1020 -10.04 -13.26 24.89
CA GLN A 1020 -8.91 -14.10 25.29
C GLN A 1020 -7.78 -13.28 25.92
N ASN A 1021 -7.78 -11.96 25.72
CA ASN A 1021 -6.85 -11.04 26.35
C ASN A 1021 -7.61 -9.87 26.99
N PHE A 1022 -7.75 -9.91 28.30
CA PHE A 1022 -8.41 -8.85 29.06
C PHE A 1022 -7.59 -7.55 29.14
N GLY A 1023 -6.35 -7.53 28.62
CA GLY A 1023 -5.52 -6.31 28.59
C GLY A 1023 -5.25 -5.74 29.98
N ILE A 1024 -5.28 -6.59 31.02
CA ILE A 1024 -5.09 -6.22 32.43
C ILE A 1024 -3.65 -5.76 32.67
N TYR A 1025 -2.69 -6.40 32.00
CA TYR A 1025 -1.28 -6.04 32.06
C TYR A 1025 -0.85 -5.43 30.74
N THR A 1026 -0.37 -4.20 30.79
CA THR A 1026 0.05 -3.43 29.61
C THR A 1026 1.49 -3.73 29.23
N ASN A 1027 1.72 -3.78 27.91
CA ASN A 1027 3.05 -3.84 27.34
C ASN A 1027 3.55 -2.42 27.04
N TYR A 1028 4.81 -2.18 27.36
CA TYR A 1028 5.51 -0.94 27.10
C TYR A 1028 5.96 -0.89 25.65
N TYR A 1029 5.74 0.28 25.03
CA TYR A 1029 6.24 0.64 23.71
C TYR A 1029 6.92 2.00 23.82
N SER A 1030 8.01 2.21 23.08
CA SER A 1030 8.78 3.45 23.17
C SER A 1030 7.96 4.65 22.71
N LYS A 1031 8.19 5.78 23.36
CA LYS A 1031 7.68 7.10 22.97
C LYS A 1031 8.81 8.11 22.72
N MET A 1032 10.08 7.68 22.82
CA MET A 1032 11.26 8.57 22.87
C MET A 1032 12.12 8.40 21.62
N PHE A 1033 11.55 8.67 20.46
CA PHE A 1033 12.25 8.54 19.18
C PHE A 1033 13.13 9.75 18.86
N TRP A 1034 14.32 9.49 18.31
CA TRP A 1034 15.20 10.52 17.75
C TRP A 1034 14.66 11.07 16.43
N GLU A 1035 14.57 12.39 16.29
CA GLU A 1035 14.30 13.08 15.03
C GLU A 1035 15.61 13.26 14.25
N ASP A 1036 15.60 12.90 12.97
CA ASP A 1036 16.79 12.86 12.13
C ASP A 1036 16.65 13.55 10.77
N ASN A 1037 15.41 13.80 10.30
CA ASN A 1037 15.19 14.32 8.96
C ASN A 1037 15.74 15.74 8.79
N ASN A 1038 15.74 16.54 9.87
CA ASN A 1038 16.26 17.91 9.87
C ASN A 1038 17.80 17.97 9.76
N GLY A 1039 18.53 16.91 10.14
CA GLY A 1039 19.99 16.87 10.12
C GLY A 1039 20.61 16.12 8.93
N PHE A 1040 19.85 15.26 8.24
CA PHE A 1040 20.35 14.32 7.23
C PHE A 1040 19.50 14.20 5.96
N GLY A 1041 18.49 15.07 5.79
CA GLY A 1041 17.57 15.03 4.65
C GLY A 1041 18.11 15.63 3.34
N ILE A 1042 17.24 15.64 2.33
CA ILE A 1042 17.47 16.28 1.03
C ILE A 1042 16.69 17.60 0.91
N ILE A 1043 17.13 18.45 -0.01
CA ILE A 1043 16.40 19.64 -0.43
C ILE A 1043 16.21 19.62 -1.95
N THR A 1044 14.98 19.86 -2.38
CA THR A 1044 14.60 19.97 -3.79
C THR A 1044 14.60 21.44 -4.21
N ALA A 1045 15.20 21.73 -5.35
CA ALA A 1045 15.25 23.07 -5.89
C ALA A 1045 13.88 23.56 -6.35
N GLN A 1046 13.62 24.85 -6.16
CA GLN A 1046 12.46 25.53 -6.73
C GLN A 1046 12.79 25.96 -8.16
N LEU A 1047 11.91 25.65 -9.10
CA LEU A 1047 12.00 26.13 -10.48
C LEU A 1047 11.27 27.47 -10.62
N TYR A 1048 11.94 28.46 -11.20
CA TYR A 1048 11.31 29.70 -11.62
C TYR A 1048 11.49 29.93 -13.11
N ALA A 1049 10.37 30.15 -13.80
CA ALA A 1049 10.30 30.31 -15.23
C ALA A 1049 9.07 31.16 -15.61
N ILE A 1050 9.23 32.04 -16.60
CA ILE A 1050 8.15 32.82 -17.22
C ILE A 1050 8.23 32.57 -18.73
N ASP A 1051 7.12 32.17 -19.35
CA ASP A 1051 7.02 31.92 -20.80
C ASP A 1051 8.09 30.95 -21.35
N TRP A 1052 8.57 30.01 -20.53
CA TRP A 1052 9.64 29.09 -20.94
C TRP A 1052 9.17 28.13 -22.03
N ASP A 1053 7.97 27.58 -21.88
CA ASP A 1053 7.29 26.81 -22.92
C ASP A 1053 6.05 27.57 -23.42
N LYS A 1054 5.77 27.48 -24.74
CA LYS A 1054 4.56 28.04 -25.34
C LYS A 1054 3.53 26.93 -25.55
N TYR A 1055 2.33 27.12 -25.01
CA TYR A 1055 1.23 26.17 -25.13
C TYR A 1055 0.21 26.67 -26.15
N PRO A 1056 0.17 26.10 -27.37
CA PRO A 1056 -0.90 26.40 -28.30
C PRO A 1056 -2.23 25.86 -27.75
N VAL A 1057 -3.33 26.48 -28.17
CA VAL A 1057 -4.68 26.05 -27.79
C VAL A 1057 -5.18 25.02 -28.81
N GLY A 1058 -5.67 23.88 -28.31
CA GLY A 1058 -6.24 22.82 -29.15
C GLY A 1058 -7.67 23.10 -29.59
N VAL A 1059 -8.16 22.28 -30.52
CA VAL A 1059 -9.56 22.24 -30.94
C VAL A 1059 -10.25 21.08 -30.24
N TYR A 1060 -11.31 21.38 -29.50
CA TYR A 1060 -12.25 20.41 -28.98
C TYR A 1060 -13.56 20.52 -29.75
N HIS A 1061 -14.25 19.39 -29.96
CA HIS A 1061 -15.57 19.37 -30.58
C HIS A 1061 -16.64 19.27 -29.49
N ILE A 1062 -17.42 20.33 -29.33
CA ILE A 1062 -18.62 20.36 -28.51
C ILE A 1062 -19.81 20.09 -29.43
N TYR A 1063 -20.48 18.96 -29.22
CA TYR A 1063 -21.65 18.58 -30.00
C TYR A 1063 -22.94 19.03 -29.30
N ASP A 1064 -24.00 19.22 -30.07
CA ASP A 1064 -25.29 19.61 -29.53
C ASP A 1064 -25.83 18.68 -28.47
N ARG A 1065 -26.52 19.29 -27.51
CA ARG A 1065 -27.21 18.63 -26.40
C ARG A 1065 -28.65 19.10 -26.32
N LEU A 1066 -29.51 18.34 -25.65
CA LEU A 1066 -30.87 18.82 -25.37
C LEU A 1066 -30.77 20.02 -24.43
N ASN A 1067 -31.54 21.06 -24.75
CA ASN A 1067 -31.83 22.12 -23.81
C ASN A 1067 -32.87 21.60 -22.82
N TRP A 1068 -32.48 21.41 -21.56
CA TRP A 1068 -33.40 20.94 -20.54
C TRP A 1068 -34.23 22.06 -19.91
N PHE A 1069 -34.08 23.31 -20.36
CA PHE A 1069 -34.85 24.47 -19.91
C PHE A 1069 -34.89 24.64 -18.37
N GLY A 1070 -33.79 24.28 -17.69
CA GLY A 1070 -33.69 24.35 -16.22
C GLY A 1070 -34.19 23.11 -15.46
N TYR A 1071 -34.61 22.04 -16.14
CA TYR A 1071 -34.78 20.73 -15.53
C TYR A 1071 -33.43 20.00 -15.44
N GLY A 1072 -32.82 19.98 -14.26
CA GLY A 1072 -31.54 19.30 -14.01
C GLY A 1072 -31.37 18.98 -12.55
#